data_AF-D8QKE5-F1
#
_entry.id   AF-D8QKE5-F1
#
_cell.length_a   1.000
_cell.length_b   1.000
_cell.length_c   1.000
_cell.angle_alpha   90.00
_cell.angle_beta   90.00
_cell.angle_gamma   90.00
#
_symmetry.space_group_name_H-M   'P 1'
#
loop_
_entity.id
_entity.type
_entity.pdbx_description
1 polymer ?
#
loop_
_entity_poly.entity_id
_entity_poly.type
_entity_poly.pdbx_seq_one_letter_code
_entity_poly.pdbx_strand_id
1 'polypeptide(L)'
;MGLVTPILTLAFIVAVGALSVTGLPAIAGRDSSIEWHSCGKLDDQYGAIGDPLNITCGYYEVPLDWADGSVGTAKLAVAIYPATKSRRGTMFANPGGPGGSGVEYILEYGHNISAMTGGHYDIVSWDPRGVGHSTPGPPTCFDSDDDWEALFNGTLEVTGIEIRGNLTDGDQIDELYSHVDEMEERYKTLGASCAKAESGKTLPYLGSAAGARDMVAMAEYFDPGVQAINYWGVSYGSMLGFIFVNMFPDRVGHVILDGCMNPILYTSKPTTEYFPNDVESTDEAFAGFATGCAMAGKGSCKLAKSNNDTAADITKYVQDMFDLAHDLLESGADLSSSLTSAQARAYLYNSLYMPAHWSELDDIIYAIQESLEDIAAGPGNSTSVKRELEHAKRQLNESTHRSIGTGTAKRQISEASAHTYALEAIYCGDGVDAGNMTMRGGFDSIVWASENVSPMFGPLWGVQGNVCFAWPARAVERYTGPWNKKLKNPILVIGNTADPVTPFENAKLMADLLGDSAVLLKQDGFGHSSLAEKSTCTIDIITKYFKDGSLPSGDDTQCEIDDSVVLFPDSDVTQAGVKANLLAAAGNTATNDANASPIDEQLKDVESERDRYRTATIAVSAAAGVLLLALIASILRSARERRKYARVKNPTREGILDPAWLTDAPSRHSFTDPYDNTYEKR
;
A
#
# COMPACT_ATOMS: atom_id res chain seq x y z
N MET A 1 -57.98 6.32 -66.81
CA MET A 1 -57.46 5.42 -67.86
C MET A 1 -56.13 4.86 -67.34
N GLY A 2 -55.93 3.60 -66.98
CA GLY A 2 -56.75 2.40 -67.03
C GLY A 2 -55.77 1.22 -67.11
N LEU A 3 -55.69 0.42 -66.03
CA LEU A 3 -55.25 -0.99 -65.93
C LEU A 3 -53.75 -1.27 -66.27
N VAL A 4 -52.98 -2.11 -65.56
CA VAL A 4 -53.19 -3.47 -65.04
C VAL A 4 -52.16 -3.77 -63.91
N THR A 5 -52.58 -4.43 -62.83
CA THR A 5 -51.79 -5.16 -61.80
C THR A 5 -52.01 -6.69 -62.06
N PRO A 6 -51.28 -7.72 -61.53
CA PRO A 6 -50.48 -7.74 -60.30
C PRO A 6 -49.30 -8.79 -60.21
N ILE A 7 -48.72 -8.91 -58.99
CA ILE A 7 -47.97 -10.05 -58.39
C ILE A 7 -46.50 -10.27 -58.82
N LEU A 8 -45.54 -9.99 -57.93
CA LEU A 8 -44.78 -11.03 -57.19
C LEU A 8 -43.91 -10.39 -56.09
N THR A 9 -44.29 -10.68 -54.85
CA THR A 9 -43.46 -10.61 -53.65
C THR A 9 -42.23 -11.49 -53.79
N LEU A 10 -41.03 -10.91 -53.66
CA LEU A 10 -39.82 -11.66 -53.32
C LEU A 10 -39.11 -10.93 -52.18
N ALA A 11 -39.29 -11.47 -50.97
CA ALA A 11 -38.50 -11.14 -49.81
C ALA A 11 -37.05 -11.58 -50.07
N PHE A 12 -36.11 -10.63 -50.09
CA PHE A 12 -34.70 -10.97 -50.01
C PHE A 12 -34.36 -11.25 -48.54
N ILE A 13 -34.44 -12.53 -48.20
CA ILE A 13 -33.78 -13.11 -47.04
C ILE A 13 -32.27 -13.01 -47.33
N VAL A 14 -31.60 -12.02 -46.73
CA VAL A 14 -30.15 -12.09 -46.59
C VAL A 14 -29.90 -13.05 -45.44
N ALA A 15 -29.64 -14.31 -45.80
CA ALA A 15 -29.05 -15.29 -44.90
C ALA A 15 -27.65 -14.80 -44.55
N VAL A 16 -27.53 -14.06 -43.44
CA VAL A 16 -26.27 -13.96 -42.71
C VAL A 16 -26.07 -15.35 -42.14
N GLY A 17 -25.26 -16.15 -42.84
CA GLY A 17 -24.76 -17.40 -42.31
C GLY A 17 -24.05 -17.09 -41.00
N ALA A 18 -24.71 -17.47 -39.90
CA ALA A 18 -24.07 -17.59 -38.61
C ALA A 18 -22.95 -18.61 -38.79
N LEU A 19 -21.72 -18.11 -38.98
CA LEU A 19 -20.55 -18.81 -38.49
C LEU A 19 -20.67 -18.77 -36.97
N SER A 20 -21.42 -19.74 -36.46
CA SER A 20 -21.35 -20.19 -35.09
C SER A 20 -19.89 -20.54 -34.82
N VAL A 21 -19.17 -19.59 -34.20
CA VAL A 21 -17.93 -19.88 -33.50
C VAL A 21 -18.33 -20.77 -32.34
N THR A 22 -18.33 -22.06 -32.59
CA THR A 22 -18.44 -23.10 -31.59
C THR A 22 -17.22 -23.00 -30.68
N GLY A 23 -17.44 -22.66 -29.41
CA GLY A 23 -16.47 -22.86 -28.34
C GLY A 23 -15.65 -21.64 -27.94
N LEU A 24 -16.31 -20.57 -27.46
CA LEU A 24 -15.74 -19.86 -26.30
C LEU A 24 -15.92 -20.81 -25.10
N PRO A 25 -14.87 -21.15 -24.33
CA PRO A 25 -15.07 -21.89 -23.10
C PRO A 25 -16.05 -21.12 -22.23
N ALA A 26 -17.00 -21.83 -21.62
CA ALA A 26 -17.99 -21.24 -20.73
C ALA A 26 -17.26 -20.38 -19.70
N ILE A 27 -17.61 -19.09 -19.65
CA ILE A 27 -17.11 -18.16 -18.63
C ILE A 27 -17.68 -18.66 -17.30
N ALA A 28 -16.90 -19.47 -16.58
CA ALA A 28 -17.13 -19.77 -15.18
C ALA A 28 -17.03 -18.43 -14.43
N GLY A 29 -18.16 -17.89 -13.97
CA GLY A 29 -18.20 -16.60 -13.28
C GLY A 29 -19.52 -15.86 -13.30
N ARG A 30 -20.54 -16.30 -14.06
CA ARG A 30 -21.89 -15.69 -14.02
C ARG A 30 -22.92 -16.41 -13.16
N ASP A 31 -22.63 -17.64 -12.73
CA ASP A 31 -23.56 -18.48 -11.94
C ASP A 31 -23.07 -18.73 -10.50
N SER A 32 -22.03 -18.01 -10.03
CA SER A 32 -21.54 -18.16 -8.65
C SER A 32 -22.57 -17.60 -7.67
N SER A 33 -22.96 -18.41 -6.68
CA SER A 33 -23.86 -18.02 -5.59
C SER A 33 -23.14 -18.13 -4.26
N ILE A 34 -23.36 -17.18 -3.35
CA ILE A 34 -22.80 -17.23 -2.00
C ILE A 34 -23.77 -17.97 -1.08
N GLU A 35 -23.32 -19.07 -0.49
CA GLU A 35 -24.01 -19.71 0.64
C GLU A 35 -23.65 -18.96 1.92
N TRP A 36 -24.56 -18.13 2.42
CA TRP A 36 -24.34 -17.31 3.61
C TRP A 36 -24.48 -18.12 4.90
N HIS A 37 -23.54 -17.93 5.80
CA HIS A 37 -23.51 -18.56 7.12
C HIS A 37 -22.94 -17.61 8.18
N SER A 38 -23.00 -18.01 9.46
CA SER A 38 -22.25 -17.32 10.53
C SER A 38 -20.77 -17.28 10.17
N CYS A 39 -20.11 -16.16 10.47
CA CYS A 39 -18.66 -16.02 10.30
C CYS A 39 -17.86 -16.99 11.18
N GLY A 40 -18.49 -17.57 12.21
CA GLY A 40 -17.97 -18.69 13.01
C GLY A 40 -17.53 -19.91 12.18
N LYS A 41 -18.01 -20.05 10.94
CA LYS A 41 -17.58 -21.11 10.02
C LYS A 41 -16.24 -20.85 9.34
N LEU A 42 -15.81 -19.59 9.26
CA LEU A 42 -14.48 -19.22 8.77
C LEU A 42 -13.45 -19.37 9.90
N ASP A 43 -13.79 -18.82 11.06
CA ASP A 43 -13.05 -18.95 12.31
C ASP A 43 -14.05 -18.87 13.48
N ASP A 44 -13.97 -19.80 14.44
CA ASP A 44 -14.91 -19.87 15.57
C ASP A 44 -14.99 -18.54 16.35
N GLN A 45 -13.89 -17.78 16.42
CA GLN A 45 -13.85 -16.49 17.12
C GLN A 45 -14.67 -15.41 16.41
N TYR A 46 -14.76 -15.47 15.08
CA TYR A 46 -15.54 -14.51 14.30
C TYR A 46 -17.04 -14.64 14.58
N GLY A 47 -17.53 -15.81 15.01
CA GLY A 47 -18.92 -15.98 15.43
C GLY A 47 -19.27 -15.10 16.64
N ALA A 48 -18.35 -14.96 17.60
CA ALA A 48 -18.57 -14.17 18.80
C ALA A 48 -18.70 -12.66 18.53
N ILE A 49 -18.08 -12.17 17.46
CA ILE A 49 -18.10 -10.76 17.04
C ILE A 49 -19.22 -10.52 16.02
N GLY A 50 -19.33 -11.38 15.01
CA GLY A 50 -20.22 -11.21 13.87
C GLY A 50 -21.68 -11.49 14.18
N ASP A 51 -21.99 -12.55 14.94
CA ASP A 51 -23.37 -12.96 15.19
C ASP A 51 -24.20 -11.87 15.91
N PRO A 52 -23.70 -11.18 16.97
CA PRO A 52 -24.42 -10.08 17.61
C PRO A 52 -24.70 -8.89 16.68
N LEU A 53 -23.89 -8.73 15.63
CA LEU A 53 -23.99 -7.64 14.65
C LEU A 53 -24.73 -8.07 13.36
N ASN A 54 -25.25 -9.31 13.30
CA ASN A 54 -25.82 -9.93 12.11
C ASN A 54 -24.89 -9.92 10.89
N ILE A 55 -23.58 -10.00 11.13
CA ILE A 55 -22.60 -10.13 10.05
C ILE A 55 -22.60 -11.59 9.59
N THR A 56 -22.80 -11.80 8.29
CA THR A 56 -22.71 -13.12 7.68
C THR A 56 -21.53 -13.21 6.75
N CYS A 57 -20.98 -14.40 6.62
CA CYS A 57 -19.85 -14.70 5.76
C CYS A 57 -20.18 -15.79 4.75
N GLY A 58 -19.40 -15.86 3.68
CA GLY A 58 -19.48 -16.92 2.67
C GLY A 58 -18.34 -16.83 1.67
N TYR A 59 -18.43 -17.60 0.59
CA TYR A 59 -17.43 -17.61 -0.47
C TYR A 59 -18.01 -17.22 -1.82
N TYR A 60 -17.29 -16.36 -2.55
CA TYR A 60 -17.58 -16.02 -3.94
C TYR A 60 -16.50 -16.53 -4.87
N GLU A 61 -16.87 -17.24 -5.95
CA GLU A 61 -15.90 -17.83 -6.87
C GLU A 61 -15.67 -16.95 -8.10
N VAL A 62 -14.39 -16.77 -8.45
CA VAL A 62 -13.92 -16.00 -9.61
C VAL A 62 -12.87 -16.82 -10.38
N PRO A 63 -12.66 -16.57 -11.68
CA PRO A 63 -11.56 -17.21 -12.41
C PRO A 63 -10.21 -16.74 -11.86
N LEU A 64 -9.25 -17.66 -11.67
CA LEU A 64 -7.92 -17.30 -11.18
C LEU A 64 -7.17 -16.41 -12.18
N ASP A 65 -7.39 -16.58 -13.48
CA ASP A 65 -6.97 -15.63 -14.50
C ASP A 65 -8.20 -15.12 -15.26
N TRP A 66 -8.45 -13.81 -15.21
CA TRP A 66 -9.56 -13.17 -15.90
C TRP A 66 -9.41 -13.19 -17.43
N ALA A 67 -8.20 -13.41 -17.95
CA ALA A 67 -7.92 -13.59 -19.38
C ALA A 67 -7.97 -15.07 -19.82
N ASP A 68 -7.73 -16.01 -18.90
CA ASP A 68 -7.73 -17.46 -19.18
C ASP A 68 -8.38 -18.28 -18.05
N GLY A 69 -9.68 -18.57 -18.21
CA GLY A 69 -10.43 -19.38 -17.26
C GLY A 69 -9.97 -20.83 -17.12
N SER A 70 -9.05 -21.33 -17.98
CA SER A 70 -8.52 -22.69 -17.86
C SER A 70 -7.48 -22.84 -16.74
N VAL A 71 -6.93 -21.72 -16.24
CA VAL A 71 -5.95 -21.69 -15.15
C VAL A 71 -6.54 -22.19 -13.83
N GLY A 72 -7.84 -21.95 -13.60
CA GLY A 72 -8.53 -22.38 -12.39
C GLY A 72 -9.43 -21.29 -11.81
N THR A 73 -9.79 -21.44 -10.54
CA THR A 73 -10.67 -20.50 -9.81
C THR A 73 -10.02 -20.08 -8.50
N ALA A 74 -10.37 -18.87 -8.06
CA ALA A 74 -10.15 -18.42 -6.69
C ALA A 74 -11.52 -18.39 -5.96
N LYS A 75 -11.51 -18.70 -4.67
CA LYS A 75 -12.67 -18.52 -3.78
C LYS A 75 -12.36 -17.39 -2.82
N LEU A 76 -13.10 -16.30 -2.92
CA LEU A 76 -12.94 -15.13 -2.08
C LEU A 76 -13.79 -15.29 -0.83
N ALA A 77 -13.20 -15.17 0.36
CA ALA A 77 -13.96 -15.06 1.60
C ALA A 77 -14.60 -13.67 1.67
N VAL A 78 -15.92 -13.60 1.88
CA VAL A 78 -16.70 -12.37 1.83
C VAL A 78 -17.47 -12.22 3.14
N ALA A 79 -17.50 -11.00 3.69
CA ALA A 79 -18.32 -10.62 4.83
C ALA A 79 -19.28 -9.48 4.45
N ILE A 80 -20.48 -9.52 5.01
CA ILE A 80 -21.50 -8.48 4.83
C ILE A 80 -22.01 -7.98 6.19
N TYR A 81 -21.91 -6.68 6.41
CA TYR A 81 -22.65 -5.97 7.44
C TYR A 81 -23.92 -5.38 6.81
N PRO A 82 -25.12 -5.86 7.18
CA PRO A 82 -26.36 -5.48 6.50
C PRO A 82 -26.74 -4.01 6.74
N ALA A 83 -27.45 -3.42 5.77
CA ALA A 83 -28.01 -2.08 5.93
C ALA A 83 -28.90 -1.98 7.18
N THR A 84 -28.68 -0.96 8.01
CA THR A 84 -29.46 -0.69 9.23
C THR A 84 -30.73 0.14 8.96
N LYS A 85 -30.85 0.69 7.75
CA LYS A 85 -32.02 1.40 7.24
C LYS A 85 -32.50 0.77 5.92
N SER A 86 -33.43 1.43 5.23
CA SER A 86 -33.88 0.98 3.91
C SER A 86 -32.70 0.86 2.95
N ARG A 87 -32.44 -0.35 2.49
CA ARG A 87 -31.33 -0.71 1.59
C ARG A 87 -31.42 0.05 0.26
N ARG A 88 -30.31 0.65 -0.17
CA ARG A 88 -30.13 1.35 -1.45
C ARG A 88 -29.21 0.62 -2.43
N GLY A 89 -28.46 -0.37 -1.94
CA GLY A 89 -27.52 -1.17 -2.71
C GLY A 89 -26.37 -1.63 -1.82
N THR A 90 -25.30 -2.06 -2.46
CA THR A 90 -24.05 -2.46 -1.81
C THR A 90 -23.00 -1.35 -1.89
N MET A 91 -22.19 -1.26 -0.85
CA MET A 91 -20.94 -0.51 -0.82
C MET A 91 -19.81 -1.46 -0.44
N PHE A 92 -18.79 -1.51 -1.28
CA PHE A 92 -17.59 -2.29 -1.01
C PHE A 92 -16.63 -1.50 -0.12
N ALA A 93 -15.94 -2.17 0.80
CA ALA A 93 -14.94 -1.58 1.66
C ALA A 93 -13.64 -2.38 1.61
N ASN A 94 -12.48 -1.76 1.79
CA ASN A 94 -11.20 -2.46 1.92
C ASN A 94 -10.27 -1.74 2.92
N PRO A 95 -9.66 -2.46 3.87
CA PRO A 95 -8.81 -1.86 4.92
C PRO A 95 -7.43 -1.41 4.44
N GLY A 96 -6.95 -1.97 3.33
CA GLY A 96 -5.56 -1.78 2.90
C GLY A 96 -4.62 -2.90 3.32
N GLY A 97 -3.42 -2.53 3.77
CA GLY A 97 -2.25 -3.40 3.89
C GLY A 97 -1.21 -3.07 2.80
N PRO A 98 -1.15 -3.78 1.65
CA PRO A 98 -1.95 -4.93 1.24
C PRO A 98 -1.77 -6.15 2.15
N GLY A 99 -2.71 -7.08 2.07
CA GLY A 99 -2.72 -8.29 2.91
C GLY A 99 -3.61 -8.22 4.15
N GLY A 100 -4.27 -7.08 4.39
CA GLY A 100 -5.30 -6.97 5.43
C GLY A 100 -6.58 -7.72 5.06
N SER A 101 -7.15 -8.47 6.02
CA SER A 101 -8.41 -9.20 5.83
C SER A 101 -9.60 -8.23 5.76
N GLY A 102 -10.34 -8.29 4.65
CA GLY A 102 -11.61 -7.57 4.53
C GLY A 102 -12.69 -8.15 5.43
N VAL A 103 -12.67 -9.46 5.68
CA VAL A 103 -13.59 -10.11 6.62
C VAL A 103 -13.40 -9.56 8.04
N GLU A 104 -12.17 -9.54 8.55
CA GLU A 104 -11.85 -8.96 9.86
C GLU A 104 -12.23 -7.48 9.93
N TYR A 105 -11.93 -6.73 8.87
CA TYR A 105 -12.27 -5.31 8.80
C TYR A 105 -13.78 -5.05 8.95
N ILE A 106 -14.64 -5.89 8.38
CA ILE A 106 -16.10 -5.76 8.55
C ILE A 106 -16.56 -6.18 9.94
N LEU A 107 -15.95 -7.22 10.51
CA LEU A 107 -16.23 -7.65 11.88
C LEU A 107 -15.90 -6.55 12.90
N GLU A 108 -14.80 -5.83 12.67
CA GLU A 108 -14.33 -4.77 13.56
C GLU A 108 -15.03 -3.43 13.29
N TYR A 109 -14.99 -2.93 12.05
CA TYR A 109 -15.39 -1.55 11.70
C TYR A 109 -16.68 -1.44 10.90
N GLY A 110 -17.33 -2.55 10.50
CA GLY A 110 -18.53 -2.52 9.65
C GLY A 110 -19.65 -1.62 10.22
N HIS A 111 -19.79 -1.60 11.55
CA HIS A 111 -20.76 -0.76 12.24
C HIS A 111 -20.40 0.74 12.21
N ASN A 112 -19.12 1.10 12.37
CA ASN A 112 -18.65 2.49 12.23
C ASN A 112 -18.87 2.99 10.80
N ILE A 113 -18.47 2.19 9.81
CA ILE A 113 -18.63 2.52 8.39
C ILE A 113 -20.12 2.70 8.05
N SER A 114 -20.99 1.78 8.52
CA SER A 114 -22.44 1.89 8.34
C SER A 114 -22.98 3.20 8.94
N ALA A 115 -22.53 3.57 10.14
CA ALA A 115 -22.93 4.82 10.79
C ALA A 115 -22.48 6.06 9.99
N MET A 116 -21.21 6.11 9.57
CA MET A 116 -20.60 7.23 8.83
C MET A 116 -21.15 7.39 7.40
N THR A 117 -21.70 6.32 6.82
CA THR A 117 -22.32 6.34 5.48
C THR A 117 -23.86 6.44 5.55
N GLY A 118 -24.41 6.60 6.76
CA GLY A 118 -25.84 6.83 6.99
C GLY A 118 -26.72 5.58 7.05
N GLY A 119 -26.16 4.37 6.94
CA GLY A 119 -26.81 3.09 7.23
C GLY A 119 -27.68 2.52 6.11
N HIS A 120 -27.58 3.05 4.90
CA HIS A 120 -28.46 2.67 3.77
C HIS A 120 -27.87 1.62 2.84
N TYR A 121 -26.60 1.27 2.98
CA TYR A 121 -25.92 0.29 2.14
C TYR A 121 -25.63 -0.98 2.95
N ASP A 122 -25.69 -2.12 2.27
CA ASP A 122 -24.97 -3.29 2.77
C ASP A 122 -23.48 -3.01 2.61
N ILE A 123 -22.73 -3.10 3.69
CA ILE A 123 -21.28 -2.90 3.68
C ILE A 123 -20.64 -4.26 3.46
N VAL A 124 -19.98 -4.42 2.32
CA VAL A 124 -19.37 -5.69 1.90
C VAL A 124 -17.86 -5.51 1.85
N SER A 125 -17.12 -6.45 2.40
CA SER A 125 -15.70 -6.58 2.12
C SER A 125 -15.37 -8.04 1.86
N TRP A 126 -14.17 -8.26 1.35
CA TRP A 126 -13.66 -9.58 1.04
C TRP A 126 -12.18 -9.63 1.34
N ASP A 127 -11.69 -10.83 1.65
CA ASP A 127 -10.26 -11.07 1.66
C ASP A 127 -9.78 -11.15 0.21
N PRO A 128 -8.87 -10.27 -0.26
CA PRO A 128 -8.31 -10.39 -1.60
C PRO A 128 -7.66 -11.76 -1.82
N ARG A 129 -7.39 -12.08 -3.08
CA ARG A 129 -6.64 -13.30 -3.42
C ARG A 129 -5.29 -13.26 -2.70
N GLY A 130 -4.90 -14.37 -2.08
CA GLY A 130 -3.66 -14.42 -1.30
C GLY A 130 -3.79 -13.82 0.10
N VAL A 131 -5.01 -13.61 0.61
CA VAL A 131 -5.26 -12.95 1.90
C VAL A 131 -6.26 -13.75 2.73
N GLY A 132 -6.08 -13.72 4.05
CA GLY A 132 -7.03 -14.24 5.03
C GLY A 132 -7.53 -15.65 4.72
N HIS A 133 -8.85 -15.77 4.59
CA HIS A 133 -9.54 -17.03 4.37
C HIS A 133 -9.83 -17.33 2.88
N SER A 134 -9.37 -16.49 1.95
CA SER A 134 -9.52 -16.74 0.52
C SER A 134 -8.64 -17.90 0.05
N THR A 135 -8.98 -18.49 -1.10
CA THR A 135 -8.15 -19.48 -1.78
C THR A 135 -7.87 -19.02 -3.22
N PRO A 136 -6.61 -18.94 -3.68
CA PRO A 136 -5.38 -19.17 -2.92
C PRO A 136 -5.29 -18.23 -1.70
N GLY A 137 -4.86 -18.79 -0.57
CA GLY A 137 -4.71 -18.06 0.69
C GLY A 137 -3.35 -17.39 0.82
N PRO A 138 -3.04 -16.82 1.99
CA PRO A 138 -1.75 -16.19 2.27
C PRO A 138 -0.58 -17.09 1.84
N PRO A 139 0.30 -16.61 0.94
CA PRO A 139 1.36 -17.44 0.40
C PRO A 139 2.41 -17.71 1.46
N THR A 140 2.73 -18.98 1.67
CA THR A 140 3.87 -19.41 2.48
C THR A 140 5.06 -19.70 1.57
N CYS A 141 6.26 -19.29 1.96
CA CYS A 141 7.48 -19.58 1.21
C CYS A 141 8.30 -20.74 1.81
N PHE A 142 7.98 -21.12 3.05
CA PHE A 142 8.59 -22.22 3.78
C PHE A 142 7.50 -23.18 4.28
N ASP A 143 7.92 -24.40 4.62
CA ASP A 143 7.01 -25.42 5.15
C ASP A 143 6.71 -25.20 6.65
N SER A 144 7.61 -24.54 7.38
CA SER A 144 7.45 -24.19 8.79
C SER A 144 8.12 -22.84 9.13
N ASP A 145 7.78 -22.30 10.31
CA ASP A 145 8.46 -21.13 10.86
C ASP A 145 9.92 -21.39 11.23
N ASP A 146 10.29 -22.63 11.61
CA ASP A 146 11.68 -22.98 11.94
C ASP A 146 12.63 -22.70 10.75
N ASP A 147 12.17 -22.94 9.51
CA ASP A 147 12.96 -22.66 8.31
C ASP A 147 13.11 -21.14 8.07
N TRP A 148 12.06 -20.38 8.39
CA TRP A 148 12.10 -18.92 8.33
C TRP A 148 13.06 -18.35 9.37
N GLU A 149 12.96 -18.82 10.61
CA GLU A 149 13.84 -18.45 11.72
C GLU A 149 15.29 -18.82 11.40
N ALA A 150 15.54 -20.01 10.84
CA ALA A 150 16.88 -20.41 10.43
C ALA A 150 17.47 -19.49 9.34
N LEU A 151 16.63 -18.87 8.50
CA LEU A 151 17.08 -17.96 7.46
C LEU A 151 17.38 -16.55 8.00
N PHE A 152 16.55 -16.03 8.92
CA PHE A 152 16.53 -14.62 9.29
C PHE A 152 16.94 -14.30 10.73
N ASN A 153 17.03 -15.28 11.62
CA ASN A 153 17.42 -15.04 13.01
C ASN A 153 18.83 -14.40 13.09
N GLY A 154 18.94 -13.31 13.84
CA GLY A 154 20.17 -12.52 13.98
C GLY A 154 20.47 -11.57 12.81
N THR A 155 19.57 -11.45 11.82
CA THR A 155 19.69 -10.50 10.71
C THR A 155 18.79 -9.28 10.92
N LEU A 156 18.97 -8.24 10.10
CA LEU A 156 18.15 -7.02 10.14
C LEU A 156 16.64 -7.28 10.01
N GLU A 157 16.24 -8.40 9.38
CA GLU A 157 14.82 -8.79 9.29
C GLU A 157 14.17 -8.97 10.66
N VAL A 158 14.93 -9.49 11.63
CA VAL A 158 14.43 -9.76 12.99
C VAL A 158 14.86 -8.67 13.96
N THR A 159 16.09 -8.17 13.82
CA THR A 159 16.66 -7.19 14.76
C THR A 159 16.24 -5.76 14.46
N GLY A 160 15.93 -5.45 13.20
CA GLY A 160 15.84 -4.07 12.72
C GLY A 160 17.20 -3.37 12.71
N ILE A 161 17.19 -2.04 12.53
CA ILE A 161 18.39 -1.19 12.46
C ILE A 161 18.71 -0.65 13.86
N GLU A 162 19.68 -1.28 14.53
CA GLU A 162 20.10 -0.92 15.89
C GLU A 162 21.01 0.31 15.89
N ILE A 163 20.42 1.49 16.01
CA ILE A 163 21.17 2.76 16.01
C ILE A 163 20.65 3.74 17.05
N ARG A 164 21.44 4.77 17.31
CA ARG A 164 21.14 5.86 18.23
C ARG A 164 20.07 6.81 17.67
N GLY A 165 20.37 7.47 16.55
CA GLY A 165 19.55 8.56 16.01
C GLY A 165 19.17 8.38 14.54
N ASN A 166 19.76 9.19 13.67
CA ASN A 166 19.32 9.46 12.30
C ASN A 166 20.37 9.10 11.24
N LEU A 167 21.20 8.08 11.48
CA LEU A 167 22.22 7.59 10.52
C LEU A 167 23.14 8.69 9.96
N THR A 168 23.51 9.70 10.76
CA THR A 168 24.52 10.71 10.33
C THR A 168 25.95 10.37 10.78
N ASP A 169 26.09 9.34 11.63
CA ASP A 169 27.39 8.85 12.08
C ASP A 169 27.99 7.91 11.03
N GLY A 170 29.21 8.20 10.57
CA GLY A 170 29.87 7.45 9.51
C GLY A 170 30.11 5.98 9.87
N ASP A 171 30.38 5.67 11.14
CA ASP A 171 30.61 4.30 11.59
C ASP A 171 29.28 3.51 11.61
N GLN A 172 28.17 4.14 12.02
CA GLN A 172 26.83 3.52 11.96
C GLN A 172 26.36 3.29 10.51
N ILE A 173 26.69 4.21 9.59
CA ILE A 173 26.41 4.04 8.16
C ILE A 173 27.23 2.87 7.59
N ASP A 174 28.53 2.80 7.91
CA ASP A 174 29.41 1.71 7.45
C ASP A 174 28.96 0.35 8.01
N GLU A 175 28.55 0.29 9.28
CA GLU A 175 27.96 -0.91 9.90
C GLU A 175 26.67 -1.32 9.18
N LEU A 176 25.74 -0.39 8.95
CA LEU A 176 24.50 -0.66 8.23
C LEU A 176 24.80 -1.24 6.83
N TYR A 177 25.70 -0.61 6.06
CA TYR A 177 26.05 -1.12 4.73
C TYR A 177 26.79 -2.46 4.74
N SER A 178 27.40 -2.85 5.86
CA SER A 178 28.04 -4.17 5.98
C SER A 178 27.05 -5.33 5.88
N HIS A 179 25.75 -5.09 6.14
CA HIS A 179 24.68 -6.08 6.04
C HIS A 179 24.09 -6.25 4.63
N VAL A 180 24.48 -5.43 3.65
CA VAL A 180 23.88 -5.43 2.30
C VAL A 180 23.98 -6.79 1.63
N ASP A 181 25.18 -7.38 1.62
CA ASP A 181 25.44 -8.65 0.94
C ASP A 181 24.71 -9.81 1.62
N GLU A 182 24.69 -9.81 2.97
CA GLU A 182 23.93 -10.80 3.74
C GLU A 182 22.44 -10.71 3.42
N MET A 183 21.83 -9.52 3.55
CA MET A 183 20.40 -9.34 3.32
C MET A 183 20.02 -9.63 1.86
N GLU A 184 20.89 -9.30 0.91
CA GLU A 184 20.70 -9.66 -0.49
C GLU A 184 20.65 -11.18 -0.68
N GLU A 185 21.57 -11.91 -0.07
CA GLU A 185 21.59 -13.37 -0.11
C GLU A 185 20.35 -13.98 0.58
N ARG A 186 19.96 -13.46 1.76
CA ARG A 186 18.77 -13.95 2.50
C ARG A 186 17.50 -13.77 1.69
N TYR A 187 17.26 -12.58 1.14
CA TYR A 187 16.05 -12.34 0.35
C TYR A 187 16.04 -13.07 -0.99
N LYS A 188 17.19 -13.24 -1.66
CA LYS A 188 17.26 -14.12 -2.86
C LYS A 188 16.94 -15.57 -2.51
N THR A 189 17.39 -16.04 -1.34
CA THR A 189 17.05 -17.38 -0.83
C THR A 189 15.56 -17.48 -0.54
N LEU A 190 14.97 -16.48 0.13
CA LEU A 190 13.53 -16.39 0.33
C LEU A 190 12.76 -16.45 -0.99
N GLY A 191 13.11 -15.61 -1.97
CA GLY A 191 12.46 -15.58 -3.29
C GLY A 191 12.54 -16.92 -4.01
N ALA A 192 13.69 -17.60 -3.94
CA ALA A 192 13.87 -18.95 -4.49
C ALA A 192 13.01 -20.00 -3.76
N SER A 193 12.80 -19.87 -2.46
CA SER A 193 11.90 -20.72 -1.68
C SER A 193 10.44 -20.47 -2.03
N CYS A 194 10.02 -19.20 -2.11
CA CYS A 194 8.68 -18.81 -2.59
C CYS A 194 8.38 -19.38 -3.98
N ALA A 195 9.35 -19.37 -4.90
CA ALA A 195 9.19 -19.91 -6.26
C ALA A 195 8.98 -21.43 -6.29
N LYS A 196 9.53 -22.15 -5.32
CA LYS A 196 9.44 -23.61 -5.21
C LYS A 196 8.22 -24.07 -4.43
N ALA A 197 7.74 -23.25 -3.50
CA ALA A 197 6.56 -23.54 -2.70
C ALA A 197 5.30 -23.71 -3.56
N GLU A 198 4.31 -24.43 -3.05
CA GLU A 198 3.04 -24.65 -3.77
C GLU A 198 2.31 -23.33 -4.05
N SER A 199 2.35 -22.40 -3.09
CA SER A 199 1.83 -21.03 -3.21
C SER A 199 2.46 -20.26 -4.38
N GLY A 200 3.72 -20.57 -4.72
CA GLY A 200 4.50 -20.01 -5.83
C GLY A 200 3.80 -20.07 -7.18
N LYS A 201 2.99 -21.11 -7.41
CA LYS A 201 2.20 -21.28 -8.65
C LYS A 201 1.10 -20.23 -8.80
N THR A 202 0.67 -19.64 -7.70
CA THR A 202 -0.46 -18.71 -7.66
C THR A 202 -0.05 -17.25 -7.51
N LEU A 203 1.21 -16.97 -7.13
CA LEU A 203 1.73 -15.60 -6.97
C LEU A 203 1.45 -14.66 -8.15
N PRO A 204 1.54 -15.09 -9.43
CA PRO A 204 1.23 -14.21 -10.56
C PRO A 204 -0.23 -13.74 -10.63
N TYR A 205 -1.15 -14.29 -9.84
CA TYR A 205 -2.60 -14.04 -9.97
C TYR A 205 -3.19 -13.25 -8.79
N LEU A 206 -2.34 -12.70 -7.91
CA LEU A 206 -2.76 -12.04 -6.66
C LEU A 206 -2.81 -10.50 -6.75
N GLY A 207 -2.36 -9.90 -7.85
CA GLY A 207 -2.25 -8.45 -7.99
C GLY A 207 -3.57 -7.68 -7.95
N SER A 208 -3.48 -6.37 -7.69
CA SER A 208 -4.61 -5.46 -7.49
C SER A 208 -5.57 -5.40 -8.68
N ALA A 209 -5.07 -5.50 -9.91
CA ALA A 209 -5.91 -5.43 -11.11
C ALA A 209 -6.93 -6.59 -11.16
N ALA A 210 -6.51 -7.78 -10.75
CA ALA A 210 -7.41 -8.92 -10.59
C ALA A 210 -8.42 -8.67 -9.45
N GLY A 211 -7.96 -8.11 -8.31
CA GLY A 211 -8.83 -7.71 -7.20
C GLY A 211 -9.91 -6.69 -7.60
N ALA A 212 -9.59 -5.73 -8.47
CA ALA A 212 -10.57 -4.77 -8.98
C ALA A 212 -11.63 -5.46 -9.87
N ARG A 213 -11.24 -6.47 -10.67
CA ARG A 213 -12.17 -7.28 -11.46
C ARG A 213 -13.06 -8.15 -10.58
N ASP A 214 -12.50 -8.72 -9.53
CA ASP A 214 -13.24 -9.51 -8.54
C ASP A 214 -14.34 -8.69 -7.89
N MET A 215 -14.04 -7.45 -7.47
CA MET A 215 -15.03 -6.52 -6.93
C MET A 215 -16.14 -6.21 -7.95
N VAL A 216 -15.79 -5.99 -9.21
CA VAL A 216 -16.79 -5.75 -10.28
C VAL A 216 -17.70 -6.96 -10.50
N ALA A 217 -17.16 -8.17 -10.43
CA ALA A 217 -17.95 -9.40 -10.54
C ALA A 217 -18.88 -9.59 -9.34
N MET A 218 -18.37 -9.37 -8.12
CA MET A 218 -19.18 -9.39 -6.90
C MET A 218 -20.30 -8.34 -6.93
N ALA A 219 -20.04 -7.15 -7.48
CA ALA A 219 -21.06 -6.11 -7.57
C ALA A 219 -22.29 -6.57 -8.36
N GLU A 220 -22.09 -7.29 -9.48
CA GLU A 220 -23.20 -7.86 -10.26
C GLU A 220 -23.95 -8.98 -9.53
N TYR A 221 -23.28 -9.70 -8.63
CA TYR A 221 -23.92 -10.70 -7.77
C TYR A 221 -24.82 -10.03 -6.72
N PHE A 222 -24.28 -9.04 -6.00
CA PHE A 222 -25.02 -8.37 -4.92
C PHE A 222 -26.17 -7.50 -5.43
N ASP A 223 -25.95 -6.80 -6.54
CA ASP A 223 -26.94 -5.92 -7.16
C ASP A 223 -27.03 -6.23 -8.67
N PRO A 224 -27.84 -7.20 -9.10
CA PRO A 224 -27.95 -7.60 -10.51
C PRO A 224 -28.28 -6.43 -11.44
N GLY A 225 -27.40 -6.16 -12.41
CA GLY A 225 -27.54 -5.06 -13.36
C GLY A 225 -27.04 -3.71 -12.85
N VAL A 226 -26.31 -3.69 -11.73
CA VAL A 226 -25.75 -2.47 -11.14
C VAL A 226 -24.84 -1.74 -12.11
N GLN A 227 -25.16 -0.47 -12.37
CA GLN A 227 -24.41 0.35 -13.32
C GLN A 227 -23.25 1.11 -12.68
N ALA A 228 -23.28 1.31 -11.35
CA ALA A 228 -22.32 2.11 -10.62
C ALA A 228 -22.02 1.46 -9.27
N ILE A 229 -20.75 1.24 -8.98
CA ILE A 229 -20.24 0.50 -7.83
C ILE A 229 -19.78 1.52 -6.79
N ASN A 230 -20.28 1.38 -5.56
CA ASN A 230 -19.88 2.22 -4.43
C ASN A 230 -18.72 1.56 -3.70
N TYR A 231 -17.72 2.33 -3.29
CA TYR A 231 -16.48 1.83 -2.71
C TYR A 231 -15.91 2.78 -1.66
N TRP A 232 -15.29 2.26 -0.61
CA TRP A 232 -14.43 3.01 0.30
C TRP A 232 -13.16 2.20 0.57
N GLY A 233 -12.03 2.67 0.05
CA GLY A 233 -10.73 2.05 0.27
C GLY A 233 -9.86 2.90 1.18
N VAL A 234 -9.33 2.29 2.23
CA VAL A 234 -8.41 2.92 3.19
C VAL A 234 -6.98 2.42 2.92
N SER A 235 -5.96 3.28 3.06
CA SER A 235 -4.56 2.87 2.93
C SER A 235 -4.28 2.23 1.55
N TYR A 236 -3.69 1.04 1.44
CA TYR A 236 -3.62 0.29 0.17
C TYR A 236 -4.98 0.10 -0.53
N GLY A 237 -6.09 0.07 0.20
CA GLY A 237 -7.44 0.08 -0.37
C GLY A 237 -7.68 1.31 -1.25
N SER A 238 -7.06 2.46 -0.94
CA SER A 238 -7.05 3.62 -1.82
C SER A 238 -6.42 3.30 -3.19
N MET A 239 -5.34 2.52 -3.22
CA MET A 239 -4.66 2.10 -4.45
C MET A 239 -5.51 1.12 -5.25
N LEU A 240 -6.11 0.12 -4.59
CA LEU A 240 -7.07 -0.80 -5.22
C LEU A 240 -8.27 -0.04 -5.82
N GLY A 241 -8.81 0.94 -5.08
CA GLY A 241 -9.86 1.83 -5.54
C GLY A 241 -9.41 2.69 -6.73
N PHE A 242 -8.21 3.23 -6.70
CA PHE A 242 -7.64 4.05 -7.77
C PHE A 242 -7.42 3.25 -9.06
N ILE A 243 -7.01 1.99 -8.94
CA ILE A 243 -6.95 1.03 -10.05
C ILE A 243 -8.36 0.75 -10.58
N PHE A 244 -9.33 0.47 -9.69
CA PHE A 244 -10.71 0.23 -10.08
C PHE A 244 -11.30 1.38 -10.91
N VAL A 245 -11.23 2.62 -10.42
CA VAL A 245 -11.83 3.77 -11.12
C VAL A 245 -11.17 4.04 -12.48
N ASN A 246 -9.88 3.72 -12.62
CA ASN A 246 -9.15 3.89 -13.88
C ASN A 246 -9.28 2.68 -14.85
N MET A 247 -9.59 1.48 -14.35
CA MET A 247 -9.93 0.32 -15.18
C MET A 247 -11.39 0.34 -15.64
N PHE A 248 -12.30 0.82 -14.79
CA PHE A 248 -13.75 0.78 -14.98
C PHE A 248 -14.40 2.16 -14.77
N PRO A 249 -13.98 3.21 -15.51
CA PRO A 249 -14.46 4.58 -15.27
C PRO A 249 -15.98 4.76 -15.41
N ASP A 250 -16.63 3.94 -16.25
CA ASP A 250 -18.08 3.95 -16.45
C ASP A 250 -18.88 3.23 -15.36
N ARG A 251 -18.18 2.55 -14.44
CA ARG A 251 -18.75 1.81 -13.31
C ARG A 251 -18.58 2.53 -11.97
N VAL A 252 -18.04 3.73 -11.96
CA VAL A 252 -17.81 4.50 -10.72
C VAL A 252 -19.13 5.02 -10.15
N GLY A 253 -19.45 4.64 -8.90
CA GLY A 253 -20.57 5.16 -8.10
C GLY A 253 -20.09 6.19 -7.06
N HIS A 254 -20.53 6.05 -5.81
CA HIS A 254 -19.96 6.80 -4.69
C HIS A 254 -18.68 6.10 -4.22
N VAL A 255 -17.54 6.66 -4.61
CA VAL A 255 -16.20 6.14 -4.26
C VAL A 255 -15.47 7.11 -3.35
N ILE A 256 -14.88 6.58 -2.27
CA ILE A 256 -13.93 7.26 -1.38
C ILE A 256 -12.58 6.56 -1.43
N LEU A 257 -11.51 7.34 -1.59
CA LEU A 257 -10.12 6.93 -1.36
C LEU A 257 -9.62 7.70 -0.13
N ASP A 258 -9.11 7.01 0.88
CA ASP A 258 -8.82 7.59 2.20
C ASP A 258 -7.49 7.08 2.76
N GLY A 259 -6.57 7.98 3.14
CA GLY A 259 -5.18 7.61 3.43
C GLY A 259 -4.51 7.07 2.16
N CYS A 260 -4.18 7.98 1.24
CA CYS A 260 -3.90 7.60 -0.14
C CYS A 260 -2.43 7.19 -0.38
N MET A 261 -2.20 6.09 -1.08
CA MET A 261 -0.85 5.72 -1.55
C MET A 261 -0.40 6.56 -2.75
N ASN A 262 0.91 6.59 -3.03
CA ASN A 262 1.42 7.21 -4.24
C ASN A 262 1.33 6.25 -5.45
N PRO A 263 0.44 6.46 -6.43
CA PRO A 263 0.21 5.48 -7.48
C PRO A 263 1.38 5.36 -8.47
N ILE A 264 2.22 6.40 -8.57
CA ILE A 264 3.38 6.43 -9.47
C ILE A 264 4.53 5.65 -8.85
N LEU A 265 4.86 5.92 -7.58
CA LEU A 265 5.91 5.20 -6.88
C LEU A 265 5.54 3.71 -6.74
N TYR A 266 4.28 3.40 -6.40
CA TYR A 266 3.80 2.03 -6.20
C TYR A 266 3.91 1.15 -7.45
N THR A 267 3.51 1.65 -8.63
CA THR A 267 3.41 0.82 -9.85
C THR A 267 4.55 0.96 -10.83
N SER A 268 5.23 2.11 -10.83
CA SER A 268 6.06 2.55 -11.96
C SER A 268 7.50 2.88 -11.58
N LYS A 269 7.84 2.81 -10.29
CA LYS A 269 9.21 2.96 -9.79
C LYS A 269 9.71 1.67 -9.14
N PRO A 270 11.03 1.48 -9.03
CA PRO A 270 11.60 0.47 -8.16
C PRO A 270 10.99 0.56 -6.76
N THR A 271 10.49 -0.55 -6.23
CA THR A 271 9.82 -0.56 -4.91
C THR A 271 10.75 -0.12 -3.77
N THR A 272 12.06 -0.32 -3.93
CA THR A 272 13.08 0.16 -2.98
C THR A 272 13.10 1.68 -2.84
N GLU A 273 12.63 2.43 -3.85
CA GLU A 273 12.54 3.90 -3.82
C GLU A 273 11.27 4.42 -3.13
N TYR A 274 10.35 3.55 -2.69
CA TYR A 274 9.06 3.97 -2.12
C TYR A 274 9.18 4.47 -0.69
N PHE A 275 10.04 3.84 0.11
CA PHE A 275 10.12 4.06 1.55
C PHE A 275 10.25 5.54 2.00
N PRO A 276 11.04 6.40 1.35
CA PRO A 276 11.09 7.79 1.77
C PRO A 276 9.73 8.52 1.68
N ASN A 277 8.84 8.11 0.77
CA ASN A 277 7.48 8.66 0.74
C ASN A 277 6.62 8.14 1.91
N ASP A 278 6.84 6.92 2.40
CA ASP A 278 6.09 6.39 3.54
C ASP A 278 6.30 7.22 4.80
N VAL A 279 7.53 7.67 5.02
CA VAL A 279 7.92 8.35 6.27
C VAL A 279 7.90 9.88 6.21
N GLU A 280 7.45 10.45 5.09
CA GLU A 280 7.52 11.90 4.83
C GLU A 280 6.85 12.76 5.91
N SER A 281 5.74 12.27 6.49
CA SER A 281 4.98 12.98 7.53
C SER A 281 5.07 12.33 8.91
N THR A 282 5.91 11.30 9.09
CA THR A 282 6.01 10.59 10.38
C THR A 282 6.63 11.46 11.47
N ASP A 283 7.66 12.25 11.15
CA ASP A 283 8.26 13.20 12.10
C ASP A 283 7.26 14.28 12.53
N GLU A 284 6.35 14.70 11.64
CA GLU A 284 5.28 15.64 12.00
C GLU A 284 4.28 15.02 12.99
N ALA A 285 3.88 13.76 12.77
CA ALA A 285 3.02 13.05 13.70
C ALA A 285 3.70 12.89 15.08
N PHE A 286 4.99 12.56 15.09
CA PHE A 286 5.77 12.49 16.34
C PHE A 286 5.92 13.86 17.01
N ALA A 287 6.12 14.93 16.26
CA ALA A 287 6.12 16.29 16.81
C ALA A 287 4.77 16.64 17.44
N GLY A 288 3.66 16.16 16.85
CA GLY A 288 2.32 16.20 17.45
C GLY A 288 2.26 15.51 18.81
N PHE A 289 2.72 14.26 18.89
CA PHE A 289 2.80 13.51 20.14
C PHE A 289 3.64 14.23 21.20
N ALA A 290 4.87 14.64 20.86
CA ALA A 290 5.80 15.29 21.78
C ALA A 290 5.25 16.62 22.30
N THR A 291 4.61 17.41 21.42
CA THR A 291 3.95 18.67 21.79
C THR A 291 2.75 18.42 22.70
N GLY A 292 1.90 17.45 22.36
CA GLY A 292 0.75 17.09 23.19
C GLY A 292 1.16 16.62 24.58
N CYS A 293 2.15 15.73 24.68
CA CYS A 293 2.68 15.26 25.96
C CYS A 293 3.26 16.40 26.81
N ALA A 294 4.05 17.30 26.20
CA ALA A 294 4.59 18.47 26.88
C ALA A 294 3.49 19.40 27.40
N MET A 295 2.46 19.65 26.57
CA MET A 295 1.30 20.46 26.95
C MET A 295 0.47 19.81 28.06
N ALA A 296 0.37 18.48 28.09
CA ALA A 296 -0.34 17.74 29.12
C ALA A 296 0.38 17.87 30.47
N GLY A 297 1.71 17.96 30.43
CA GLY A 297 2.54 18.26 31.58
C GLY A 297 2.62 17.11 32.58
N LYS A 298 3.29 17.38 33.70
CA LYS A 298 3.57 16.38 34.72
C LYS A 298 2.28 15.87 35.36
N GLY A 299 2.09 14.56 35.28
CA GLY A 299 0.95 13.86 35.87
C GLY A 299 -0.06 13.37 34.84
N SER A 300 -0.15 14.06 33.68
CA SER A 300 -1.02 13.67 32.57
C SER A 300 -0.22 13.11 31.38
N CYS A 301 1.08 13.42 31.28
CA CYS A 301 2.04 12.66 30.50
C CYS A 301 3.21 12.21 31.39
N LYS A 302 3.61 10.93 31.33
CA LYS A 302 4.71 10.38 32.14
C LYS A 302 6.10 10.83 31.69
N LEU A 303 6.25 11.22 30.43
CA LEU A 303 7.52 11.70 29.90
C LEU A 303 7.83 13.14 30.35
N ALA A 304 6.80 13.91 30.72
CA ALA A 304 6.94 15.25 31.26
C ALA A 304 7.40 15.20 32.75
N LYS A 305 8.66 15.57 32.98
CA LYS A 305 9.29 15.70 34.31
C LYS A 305 8.85 16.98 35.03
N SER A 306 8.48 18.02 34.27
CA SER A 306 7.96 19.29 34.79
C SER A 306 6.83 19.85 33.91
N ASN A 307 6.02 20.76 34.46
CA ASN A 307 4.99 21.49 33.69
C ASN A 307 5.56 22.58 32.77
N ASN A 308 6.90 22.74 32.74
CA ASN A 308 7.60 23.65 31.85
C ASN A 308 8.36 22.91 30.76
N ASP A 309 8.27 21.58 30.71
CA ASP A 309 8.91 20.79 29.66
C ASP A 309 8.30 21.17 28.31
N THR A 310 9.16 21.23 27.31
CA THR A 310 8.80 21.59 25.94
C THR A 310 8.71 20.32 25.09
N ALA A 311 8.14 20.43 23.88
CA ALA A 311 8.18 19.34 22.91
C ALA A 311 9.61 18.83 22.68
N ALA A 312 10.60 19.73 22.67
CA ALA A 312 12.01 19.36 22.51
C ALA A 312 12.55 18.55 23.70
N ASP A 313 12.08 18.80 24.92
CA ASP A 313 12.47 18.00 26.10
C ASP A 313 11.89 16.57 26.01
N ILE A 314 10.65 16.43 25.50
CA ILE A 314 10.03 15.12 25.26
C ILE A 314 10.73 14.38 24.12
N THR A 315 11.01 15.06 23.01
CA THR A 315 11.81 14.50 21.90
C THR A 315 13.18 14.05 22.39
N LYS A 316 13.85 14.87 23.21
CA LYS A 316 15.13 14.51 23.81
C LYS A 316 15.03 13.30 24.73
N TYR A 317 13.96 13.18 25.53
CA TYR A 317 13.73 12.00 26.35
C TYR A 317 13.70 10.73 25.50
N VAL A 318 12.94 10.75 24.41
CA VAL A 318 12.81 9.60 23.50
C VAL A 318 14.14 9.28 22.82
N GLN A 319 14.89 10.32 22.40
CA GLN A 319 16.22 10.13 21.82
C GLN A 319 17.21 9.52 22.83
N ASP A 320 17.24 10.04 24.07
CA ASP A 320 18.11 9.53 25.12
C ASP A 320 17.77 8.06 25.47
N MET A 321 16.51 7.66 25.33
CA MET A 321 16.07 6.27 25.49
C MET A 321 16.62 5.36 24.38
N PHE A 322 16.58 5.81 23.11
CA PHE A 322 17.18 5.06 22.00
C PHE A 322 18.70 4.93 22.15
N ASP A 323 19.36 6.01 22.55
CA ASP A 323 20.80 6.03 22.81
C ASP A 323 21.17 5.01 23.90
N LEU A 324 20.44 5.02 25.02
CA LEU A 324 20.67 4.09 26.13
C LEU A 324 20.40 2.63 25.73
N ALA A 325 19.32 2.37 24.97
CA ALA A 325 19.01 1.03 24.49
C ALA A 325 20.13 0.47 23.60
N HIS A 326 20.62 1.29 22.68
CA HIS A 326 21.72 0.93 21.79
C HIS A 326 23.04 0.75 22.57
N ASP A 327 23.42 1.68 23.46
CA ASP A 327 24.62 1.57 24.31
C ASP A 327 24.64 0.27 25.13
N LEU A 328 23.50 -0.10 25.72
CA LEU A 328 23.38 -1.33 26.49
C LEU A 328 23.55 -2.56 25.61
N LEU A 329 22.93 -2.58 24.43
CA LEU A 329 23.07 -3.68 23.47
C LEU A 329 24.52 -3.84 23.01
N GLU A 330 25.20 -2.76 22.62
CA GLU A 330 26.61 -2.76 22.22
C GLU A 330 27.53 -3.25 23.35
N SER A 331 27.21 -2.93 24.61
CA SER A 331 27.96 -3.39 25.78
C SER A 331 27.77 -4.88 26.10
N GLY A 332 26.87 -5.57 25.39
CA GLY A 332 26.52 -6.98 25.61
C GLY A 332 25.50 -7.20 26.73
N ALA A 333 24.71 -6.18 27.09
CA ALA A 333 23.63 -6.33 28.05
C ALA A 333 22.48 -7.17 27.48
N ASP A 334 21.78 -7.91 28.35
CA ASP A 334 20.60 -8.67 27.97
C ASP A 334 19.34 -7.77 28.02
N LEU A 335 18.82 -7.44 26.84
CA LEU A 335 17.59 -6.67 26.68
C LEU A 335 16.33 -7.56 26.55
N SER A 336 16.40 -8.85 26.88
CA SER A 336 15.25 -9.76 26.84
C SER A 336 14.06 -9.32 27.69
N SER A 337 14.26 -8.43 28.68
CA SER A 337 13.21 -7.84 29.50
C SER A 337 12.80 -6.42 29.11
N SER A 338 13.48 -5.81 28.13
CA SER A 338 13.20 -4.46 27.60
C SER A 338 13.10 -4.49 26.06
N LEU A 339 13.07 -3.32 25.41
CA LEU A 339 13.18 -3.20 23.96
C LEU A 339 14.55 -2.68 23.56
N THR A 340 15.05 -3.16 22.42
CA THR A 340 16.20 -2.56 21.75
C THR A 340 15.84 -1.21 21.12
N SER A 341 16.82 -0.48 20.61
CA SER A 341 16.57 0.81 19.96
C SER A 341 15.69 0.64 18.72
N ALA A 342 16.00 -0.36 17.87
CA ALA A 342 15.20 -0.67 16.69
C ALA A 342 13.75 -1.05 17.05
N GLN A 343 13.57 -1.91 18.06
CA GLN A 343 12.25 -2.35 18.52
C GLN A 343 11.42 -1.20 19.11
N ALA A 344 12.04 -0.35 19.92
CA ALA A 344 11.37 0.81 20.50
C ALA A 344 10.97 1.83 19.42
N ARG A 345 11.81 2.04 18.40
CA ARG A 345 11.50 2.91 17.24
C ARG A 345 10.36 2.36 16.40
N ALA A 346 10.36 1.06 16.11
CA ALA A 346 9.26 0.40 15.42
C ALA A 346 7.94 0.49 16.20
N TYR A 347 8.00 0.33 17.53
CA TYR A 347 6.83 0.48 18.40
C TYR A 347 6.27 1.92 18.37
N LEU A 348 7.17 2.91 18.46
CA LEU A 348 6.82 4.32 18.34
C LEU A 348 6.13 4.61 17.00
N TYR A 349 6.72 4.18 15.88
CA TYR A 349 6.14 4.33 14.55
C TYR A 349 4.71 3.77 14.46
N ASN A 350 4.50 2.52 14.89
CA ASN A 350 3.18 1.87 14.86
C ASN A 350 2.15 2.61 15.72
N SER A 351 2.58 3.21 16.83
CA SER A 351 1.70 3.96 17.73
C SER A 351 1.26 5.30 17.15
N LEU A 352 1.99 5.86 16.18
CA LEU A 352 1.61 7.11 15.51
C LEU A 352 0.41 6.94 14.57
N TYR A 353 0.04 5.71 14.19
CA TYR A 353 -1.15 5.45 13.37
C TYR A 353 -2.44 5.97 14.02
N MET A 354 -2.54 5.91 15.35
CA MET A 354 -3.78 6.16 16.09
C MET A 354 -3.54 7.12 17.26
N PRO A 355 -3.70 8.44 17.07
CA PRO A 355 -3.51 9.45 18.11
C PRO A 355 -4.38 9.25 19.35
N ALA A 356 -5.53 8.59 19.21
CA ALA A 356 -6.40 8.21 20.31
C ALA A 356 -5.72 7.31 21.37
N HIS A 357 -4.59 6.68 21.05
CA HIS A 357 -3.82 5.81 21.96
C HIS A 357 -2.49 6.44 22.42
N TRP A 358 -2.24 7.72 22.15
CA TRP A 358 -0.97 8.37 22.51
C TRP A 358 -0.73 8.45 24.03
N SER A 359 -1.77 8.46 24.86
CA SER A 359 -1.63 8.33 26.32
C SER A 359 -1.29 6.91 26.80
N GLU A 360 -1.34 5.90 25.93
CA GLU A 360 -0.79 4.57 26.24
C GLU A 360 0.67 4.48 25.78
N LEU A 361 1.02 5.23 24.72
CA LEU A 361 2.37 5.31 24.20
C LEU A 361 3.35 5.94 25.20
N ASP A 362 2.99 7.04 25.86
CA ASP A 362 3.86 7.69 26.84
C ASP A 362 4.15 6.78 28.05
N ASP A 363 3.15 6.02 28.48
CA ASP A 363 3.26 4.97 29.49
C ASP A 363 4.28 3.90 29.10
N ILE A 364 4.27 3.47 27.84
CA ILE A 364 5.17 2.44 27.33
C ILE A 364 6.59 2.97 27.14
N ILE A 365 6.77 4.18 26.59
CA ILE A 365 8.08 4.83 26.48
C ILE A 365 8.71 4.99 27.87
N TYR A 366 7.92 5.43 28.86
CA TYR A 366 8.38 5.53 30.24
C TYR A 366 8.78 4.17 30.81
N ALA A 367 7.99 3.11 30.53
CA ALA A 367 8.31 1.75 30.98
C ALA A 367 9.61 1.20 30.35
N ILE A 368 9.86 1.50 29.07
CA ILE A 368 11.11 1.14 28.38
C ILE A 368 12.28 1.84 29.06
N GLN A 369 12.21 3.17 29.23
CA GLN A 369 13.30 3.94 29.85
C GLN A 369 13.64 3.42 31.24
N GLU A 370 12.65 3.24 32.12
CA GLU A 370 12.90 2.71 33.47
C GLU A 370 13.54 1.31 33.42
N SER A 371 13.11 0.44 32.51
CA SER A 371 13.70 -0.88 32.35
C SER A 371 15.15 -0.82 31.88
N LEU A 372 15.49 0.11 30.98
CA LEU A 372 16.87 0.31 30.50
C LEU A 372 17.75 0.87 31.62
N GLU A 373 17.26 1.81 32.40
CA GLU A 373 17.98 2.36 33.57
C GLU A 373 18.25 1.28 34.64
N ASP A 374 17.29 0.39 34.90
CA ASP A 374 17.46 -0.74 35.81
C ASP A 374 18.54 -1.72 35.32
N ILE A 375 18.57 -2.00 34.01
CA ILE A 375 19.60 -2.85 33.39
C ILE A 375 20.97 -2.17 33.50
N ALA A 376 21.06 -0.87 33.23
CA ALA A 376 22.29 -0.09 33.34
C ALA A 376 22.83 -0.04 34.79
N ALA A 377 21.95 -0.08 35.80
CA ALA A 377 22.32 -0.07 37.21
C ALA A 377 22.90 -1.41 37.72
N GLY A 378 22.75 -2.50 36.97
CA GLY A 378 23.36 -3.82 37.24
C GLY A 378 22.44 -4.88 37.87
N PRO A 379 22.90 -6.15 37.92
CA PRO A 379 22.08 -7.30 38.31
C PRO A 379 21.65 -7.24 39.79
N GLY A 380 20.37 -6.94 40.03
CA GLY A 380 19.78 -6.87 41.37
C GLY A 380 18.61 -5.90 41.54
N ASN A 381 18.44 -4.95 40.61
CA ASN A 381 17.32 -3.99 40.61
C ASN A 381 16.16 -4.35 39.66
N SER A 382 16.36 -5.32 38.75
CA SER A 382 15.31 -5.79 37.85
C SER A 382 14.15 -6.40 38.65
N THR A 383 13.06 -5.64 38.79
CA THR A 383 11.80 -6.13 39.36
C THR A 383 10.79 -6.29 38.25
N SER A 384 10.41 -7.54 37.97
CA SER A 384 9.31 -7.98 37.09
C SER A 384 9.28 -7.38 35.69
N VAL A 385 9.23 -8.22 34.64
CA VAL A 385 8.89 -7.69 33.31
C VAL A 385 7.57 -6.93 33.44
N LYS A 386 7.62 -5.63 33.18
CA LYS A 386 6.43 -4.78 33.24
C LYS A 386 5.44 -5.33 32.24
N ARG A 387 4.19 -5.47 32.66
CA ARG A 387 3.09 -5.99 31.81
C ARG A 387 2.99 -5.18 30.50
N GLU A 388 3.30 -3.89 30.59
CA GLU A 388 3.37 -2.94 29.49
C GLU A 388 4.43 -3.35 28.44
N LEU A 389 5.59 -3.86 28.86
CA LEU A 389 6.65 -4.31 27.95
C LEU A 389 6.32 -5.66 27.30
N GLU A 390 5.70 -6.59 28.04
CA GLU A 390 5.16 -7.82 27.45
C GLU A 390 4.07 -7.52 26.41
N HIS A 391 3.24 -6.51 26.67
CA HIS A 391 2.25 -6.04 25.73
C HIS A 391 2.90 -5.47 24.46
N ALA A 392 3.88 -4.58 24.61
CA ALA A 392 4.60 -3.98 23.49
C ALA A 392 5.34 -5.03 22.64
N LYS A 393 6.04 -5.97 23.28
CA LYS A 393 6.70 -7.09 22.59
C LYS A 393 5.72 -7.98 21.85
N ARG A 394 4.57 -8.28 22.46
CA ARG A 394 3.52 -9.04 21.77
C ARG A 394 3.05 -8.27 20.54
N GLN A 395 2.74 -6.98 20.64
CA GLN A 395 2.32 -6.18 19.49
C GLN A 395 3.37 -6.16 18.36
N LEU A 396 4.65 -6.02 18.70
CA LEU A 396 5.74 -6.10 17.72
C LEU A 396 5.80 -7.47 17.04
N ASN A 397 5.74 -8.56 17.79
CA ASN A 397 5.75 -9.92 17.24
C ASN A 397 4.51 -10.19 16.37
N GLU A 398 3.35 -9.66 16.78
CA GLU A 398 2.14 -9.76 15.98
C GLU A 398 2.24 -8.97 14.66
N SER A 399 3.01 -7.88 14.63
CA SER A 399 3.29 -7.09 13.43
C SER A 399 4.39 -7.66 12.53
N THR A 400 5.38 -8.38 13.08
CA THR A 400 6.44 -9.04 12.28
C THR A 400 5.99 -10.37 11.69
N HIS A 401 5.02 -11.06 12.31
CA HIS A 401 4.48 -12.32 11.79
C HIS A 401 3.22 -12.17 10.92
N ARG A 402 2.66 -10.96 10.77
CA ARG A 402 1.39 -10.75 10.05
C ARG A 402 1.38 -9.43 9.28
N SER A 403 0.84 -9.47 8.07
CA SER A 403 0.38 -8.27 7.37
C SER A 403 -0.51 -7.45 8.32
N ILE A 404 -0.22 -6.16 8.42
CA ILE A 404 -0.82 -5.18 9.34
C ILE A 404 -2.36 -5.28 9.27
N GLY A 405 -2.94 -6.07 10.17
CA GLY A 405 -4.36 -6.09 10.49
C GLY A 405 -4.57 -5.21 11.71
N THR A 406 -5.59 -4.36 11.67
CA THR A 406 -6.04 -3.58 12.82
C THR A 406 -6.34 -4.53 13.97
N GLY A 407 -5.68 -4.32 15.10
CA GLY A 407 -5.70 -5.27 16.20
C GLY A 407 -7.10 -5.42 16.80
N THR A 408 -7.48 -6.66 17.11
CA THR A 408 -8.25 -7.05 18.32
C THR A 408 -8.75 -8.50 18.28
N ALA A 409 -8.69 -9.21 17.15
CA ALA A 409 -8.96 -10.64 17.11
C ALA A 409 -7.81 -11.42 17.79
N LYS A 410 -8.00 -11.73 19.08
CA LYS A 410 -7.09 -12.56 19.90
C LYS A 410 -6.97 -13.98 19.33
N ARG A 411 -6.11 -14.18 18.32
CA ARG A 411 -5.74 -15.53 17.90
C ARG A 411 -4.86 -16.18 18.99
N GLN A 412 -5.48 -16.96 19.89
CA GLN A 412 -4.81 -18.13 20.47
C GLN A 412 -4.74 -19.18 19.37
N ILE A 413 -3.66 -19.18 18.59
CA ILE A 413 -3.37 -20.31 17.70
C ILE A 413 -2.40 -21.19 18.47
N SER A 414 -2.90 -22.34 18.86
CA SER A 414 -2.05 -23.49 19.05
C SER A 414 -1.66 -24.06 17.69
N GLU A 415 -0.37 -24.36 17.53
CA GLU A 415 0.30 -25.06 16.41
C GLU A 415 0.91 -24.18 15.31
N ALA A 416 2.17 -24.49 15.00
CA ALA A 416 3.06 -23.82 14.06
C ALA A 416 2.39 -23.57 12.70
N SER A 417 2.10 -22.32 12.37
CA SER A 417 1.61 -21.91 11.06
C SER A 417 2.70 -21.14 10.35
N ALA A 418 3.23 -21.68 9.25
CA ALA A 418 4.31 -21.07 8.49
C ALA A 418 4.06 -19.59 8.14
N HIS A 419 5.13 -18.79 8.23
CA HIS A 419 5.15 -17.37 7.91
C HIS A 419 4.58 -17.08 6.51
N THR A 420 3.71 -16.07 6.43
CA THR A 420 2.94 -15.74 5.21
C THR A 420 3.32 -14.39 4.65
N TYR A 421 3.29 -14.26 3.32
CA TYR A 421 3.78 -13.09 2.58
C TYR A 421 2.70 -12.41 1.74
N ALA A 422 1.52 -12.18 2.34
CA ALA A 422 0.38 -11.60 1.63
C ALA A 422 0.67 -10.18 1.13
N LEU A 423 1.35 -9.36 1.94
CA LEU A 423 1.73 -8.00 1.60
C LEU A 423 2.68 -8.02 0.41
N GLU A 424 3.78 -8.76 0.50
CA GLU A 424 4.84 -8.83 -0.50
C GLU A 424 4.30 -9.41 -1.81
N ALA A 425 3.45 -10.43 -1.75
CA ALA A 425 2.89 -11.05 -2.95
C ALA A 425 2.08 -10.09 -3.81
N ILE A 426 1.29 -9.22 -3.16
CA ILE A 426 0.46 -8.22 -3.85
C ILE A 426 1.32 -7.02 -4.24
N TYR A 427 2.05 -6.46 -3.27
CA TYR A 427 2.88 -5.26 -3.44
C TYR A 427 3.95 -5.46 -4.52
N CYS A 428 4.75 -6.53 -4.42
CA CYS A 428 5.73 -6.87 -5.43
C CYS A 428 5.07 -7.33 -6.74
N GLY A 429 3.89 -7.95 -6.68
CA GLY A 429 3.12 -8.35 -7.85
C GLY A 429 2.70 -7.16 -8.72
N ASP A 430 2.28 -6.07 -8.09
CA ASP A 430 1.86 -4.83 -8.74
C ASP A 430 3.03 -3.93 -9.15
N GLY A 431 4.13 -3.98 -8.41
CA GLY A 431 5.36 -3.21 -8.65
C GLY A 431 6.07 -3.59 -9.96
N VAL A 432 7.01 -2.74 -10.40
CA VAL A 432 7.79 -2.99 -11.62
C VAL A 432 8.63 -4.27 -11.52
N ASP A 433 8.99 -4.84 -12.66
CA ASP A 433 9.93 -5.96 -12.71
C ASP A 433 11.23 -5.60 -11.98
N ALA A 434 11.79 -6.59 -11.28
CA ALA A 434 12.99 -6.41 -10.48
C ALA A 434 14.15 -5.81 -11.28
N GLY A 435 14.31 -6.18 -12.56
CA GLY A 435 15.31 -5.56 -13.45
C GLY A 435 16.71 -5.52 -12.81
N ASN A 436 17.23 -4.31 -12.60
CA ASN A 436 18.54 -4.05 -11.97
C ASN A 436 18.42 -3.63 -10.48
N MET A 437 17.26 -3.83 -9.86
CA MET A 437 17.08 -3.57 -8.43
C MET A 437 18.01 -4.49 -7.62
N THR A 438 18.58 -3.95 -6.56
CA THR A 438 19.46 -4.65 -5.64
C THR A 438 19.07 -4.31 -4.21
N MET A 439 19.51 -5.12 -3.25
CA MET A 439 19.27 -4.81 -1.84
C MET A 439 19.93 -3.48 -1.47
N ARG A 440 21.10 -3.17 -2.07
CA ARG A 440 21.81 -1.90 -1.90
C ARG A 440 20.92 -0.68 -2.11
N GLY A 441 20.02 -0.70 -3.10
CA GLY A 441 19.09 0.41 -3.34
C GLY A 441 18.09 0.64 -2.20
N GLY A 442 17.69 -0.41 -1.48
CA GLY A 442 16.87 -0.28 -0.27
C GLY A 442 17.65 0.37 0.87
N PHE A 443 18.90 -0.04 1.08
CA PHE A 443 19.80 0.58 2.07
C PHE A 443 20.09 2.05 1.74
N ASP A 444 20.39 2.37 0.48
CA ASP A 444 20.60 3.76 0.04
C ASP A 444 19.35 4.62 0.29
N SER A 445 18.15 4.04 0.11
CA SER A 445 16.88 4.74 0.37
C SER A 445 16.62 4.98 1.85
N ILE A 446 17.01 4.04 2.73
CA ILE A 446 16.94 4.19 4.19
C ILE A 446 17.86 5.32 4.67
N VAL A 447 19.12 5.32 4.22
CA VAL A 447 20.07 6.40 4.56
C VAL A 447 19.55 7.73 4.05
N TRP A 448 19.06 7.78 2.80
CA TRP A 448 18.52 9.01 2.22
C TRP A 448 17.30 9.53 3.00
N ALA A 449 16.35 8.65 3.35
CA ALA A 449 15.18 9.01 4.14
C ALA A 449 15.58 9.56 5.51
N SER A 450 16.55 8.92 6.16
CA SER A 450 17.06 9.33 7.47
C SER A 450 17.73 10.71 7.44
N GLU A 451 18.48 11.02 6.38
CA GLU A 451 19.18 12.31 6.27
C GLU A 451 18.27 13.45 5.80
N ASN A 452 17.29 13.16 4.92
CA ASN A 452 16.61 14.19 4.13
C ASN A 452 15.09 14.27 4.34
N VAL A 453 14.47 13.26 4.95
CA VAL A 453 13.01 13.16 5.04
C VAL A 453 12.53 13.06 6.47
N SER A 454 12.93 12.01 7.17
CA SER A 454 12.52 11.70 8.53
C SER A 454 13.73 11.24 9.32
N PRO A 455 14.44 12.15 9.98
CA PRO A 455 15.53 11.79 10.89
C PRO A 455 15.15 10.78 11.96
N MET A 456 13.92 10.83 12.49
CA MET A 456 13.51 9.92 13.56
C MET A 456 13.13 8.52 13.06
N PHE A 457 12.53 8.40 11.87
CA PHE A 457 11.93 7.15 11.38
C PHE A 457 12.49 6.65 10.04
N GLY A 458 13.36 7.40 9.38
CA GLY A 458 14.14 6.90 8.24
C GLY A 458 14.94 5.62 8.58
N PRO A 459 15.49 5.47 9.80
CA PRO A 459 16.16 4.24 10.24
C PRO A 459 15.22 3.10 10.67
N LEU A 460 14.20 2.81 9.85
CA LEU A 460 13.32 1.66 10.01
C LEU A 460 13.67 0.58 8.98
N TRP A 461 13.72 -0.67 9.44
CA TRP A 461 13.77 -1.85 8.57
C TRP A 461 12.37 -2.42 8.34
N GLY A 462 12.22 -3.32 7.38
CA GLY A 462 10.95 -4.03 7.14
C GLY A 462 9.87 -3.17 6.49
N VAL A 463 10.26 -2.01 5.96
CA VAL A 463 9.40 -1.08 5.21
C VAL A 463 9.09 -1.63 3.81
N GLN A 464 7.95 -1.23 3.24
CA GLN A 464 7.26 -1.98 2.19
C GLN A 464 8.16 -2.34 0.99
N GLY A 465 8.30 -3.64 0.72
CA GLY A 465 8.82 -4.14 -0.56
C GLY A 465 10.33 -4.22 -0.73
N ASN A 466 11.10 -4.19 0.36
CA ASN A 466 12.55 -4.45 0.34
C ASN A 466 12.92 -5.84 -0.24
N VAL A 467 11.99 -6.81 -0.22
CA VAL A 467 12.18 -8.13 -0.85
C VAL A 467 11.88 -8.14 -2.37
N CYS A 468 11.21 -7.12 -2.92
CA CYS A 468 10.62 -7.23 -4.27
C CYS A 468 11.64 -7.40 -5.40
N PHE A 469 12.90 -7.02 -5.19
CA PHE A 469 13.98 -7.31 -6.13
C PHE A 469 14.25 -8.81 -6.28
N ALA A 470 13.98 -9.60 -5.24
CA ALA A 470 14.12 -11.06 -5.20
C ALA A 470 12.80 -11.81 -5.39
N TRP A 471 11.66 -11.10 -5.37
CA TRP A 471 10.35 -11.72 -5.46
C TRP A 471 10.14 -12.43 -6.81
N PRO A 472 9.69 -13.70 -6.82
CA PRO A 472 9.83 -14.57 -8.00
C PRO A 472 8.80 -14.34 -9.11
N ALA A 473 7.78 -13.52 -8.87
CA ALA A 473 6.70 -13.29 -9.82
C ALA A 473 6.28 -11.82 -9.87
N ARG A 474 5.68 -11.44 -10.99
CA ARG A 474 4.84 -10.24 -11.11
C ARG A 474 3.43 -10.67 -11.46
N ALA A 475 2.45 -9.82 -11.15
CA ALA A 475 1.08 -10.10 -11.52
C ALA A 475 0.93 -10.19 -13.04
N VAL A 476 0.18 -11.18 -13.54
CA VAL A 476 -0.08 -11.38 -14.97
C VAL A 476 -0.85 -10.20 -15.57
N GLU A 477 -1.64 -9.52 -14.75
CA GLU A 477 -2.28 -8.25 -15.07
C GLU A 477 -1.83 -7.19 -14.07
N ARG A 478 -1.27 -6.09 -14.60
CA ARG A 478 -0.86 -4.92 -13.83
C ARG A 478 -1.46 -3.68 -14.44
N TYR A 479 -1.91 -2.75 -13.61
CA TYR A 479 -2.36 -1.43 -14.05
C TYR A 479 -1.32 -0.38 -13.67
N THR A 480 -0.59 0.13 -14.66
CA THR A 480 0.49 1.12 -14.47
C THR A 480 0.09 2.51 -14.97
N GLY A 481 -1.23 2.75 -15.09
CA GLY A 481 -1.80 3.95 -15.68
C GLY A 481 -2.30 3.75 -17.13
N PRO A 482 -2.71 4.84 -17.80
CA PRO A 482 -2.67 6.21 -17.32
C PRO A 482 -3.69 6.47 -16.19
N TRP A 483 -3.31 7.29 -15.22
CA TRP A 483 -4.08 7.58 -13.98
C TRP A 483 -5.10 8.71 -14.11
N ASN A 484 -5.49 9.05 -15.33
CA ASN A 484 -6.23 10.28 -15.65
C ASN A 484 -7.56 10.00 -16.36
N LYS A 485 -8.22 8.87 -16.05
CA LYS A 485 -9.48 8.54 -16.69
C LYS A 485 -10.57 9.51 -16.26
N LYS A 486 -11.39 9.95 -17.21
CA LYS A 486 -12.64 10.67 -16.90
C LYS A 486 -13.64 9.67 -16.33
N LEU A 487 -14.05 9.90 -15.09
CA LEU A 487 -14.97 9.01 -14.38
C LEU A 487 -16.42 9.40 -14.65
N LYS A 488 -17.33 8.42 -14.56
CA LYS A 488 -18.78 8.63 -14.70
C LYS A 488 -19.35 9.54 -13.60
N ASN A 489 -18.90 9.34 -12.37
CA ASN A 489 -19.21 10.19 -11.23
C ASN A 489 -17.90 10.67 -10.59
N PRO A 490 -17.84 11.92 -10.12
CA PRO A 490 -16.69 12.39 -9.35
C PRO A 490 -16.57 11.62 -8.04
N ILE A 491 -15.33 11.42 -7.58
CA ILE A 491 -15.02 10.68 -6.35
C ILE A 491 -14.54 11.62 -5.24
N LEU A 492 -14.58 11.17 -3.99
CA LEU A 492 -13.97 11.88 -2.86
C LEU A 492 -12.60 11.26 -2.56
N VAL A 493 -11.58 12.10 -2.40
CA VAL A 493 -10.22 11.70 -2.03
C VAL A 493 -9.88 12.40 -0.73
N ILE A 494 -9.54 11.65 0.31
CA ILE A 494 -9.31 12.15 1.66
C ILE A 494 -7.85 11.90 2.06
N GLY A 495 -7.20 12.91 2.64
CA GLY A 495 -5.89 12.77 3.25
C GLY A 495 -5.81 13.58 4.55
N ASN A 496 -5.15 13.01 5.56
CA ASN A 496 -4.84 13.71 6.80
C ASN A 496 -3.54 14.51 6.63
N THR A 497 -3.46 15.69 7.25
CA THR A 497 -2.29 16.56 7.16
C THR A 497 -0.99 15.94 7.65
N ALA A 498 -1.07 15.16 8.73
CA ALA A 498 0.08 14.51 9.37
C ALA A 498 -0.17 13.00 9.48
N ASP A 499 -0.48 12.38 8.34
CA ASP A 499 -0.59 10.92 8.21
C ASP A 499 0.81 10.30 8.20
N PRO A 500 1.20 9.48 9.18
CA PRO A 500 2.57 8.98 9.30
C PRO A 500 2.93 7.87 8.30
N VAL A 501 2.01 7.50 7.40
CA VAL A 501 2.11 6.33 6.49
C VAL A 501 1.80 6.71 5.05
N THR A 502 0.74 7.50 4.87
CA THR A 502 0.25 7.94 3.56
C THR A 502 0.13 9.47 3.56
N PRO A 503 1.25 10.20 3.36
CA PRO A 503 1.28 11.65 3.44
C PRO A 503 0.18 12.32 2.62
N PHE A 504 -0.32 13.47 3.09
CA PHE A 504 -1.38 14.24 2.42
C PHE A 504 -1.12 14.47 0.92
N GLU A 505 0.14 14.70 0.55
CA GLU A 505 0.54 14.95 -0.84
C GLU A 505 0.20 13.78 -1.78
N ASN A 506 0.08 12.55 -1.28
CA ASN A 506 -0.36 11.42 -2.08
C ASN A 506 -1.86 11.50 -2.42
N ALA A 507 -2.69 11.92 -1.46
CA ALA A 507 -4.12 12.17 -1.69
C ALA A 507 -4.30 13.32 -2.69
N LYS A 508 -3.53 14.39 -2.52
CA LYS A 508 -3.48 15.50 -3.46
C LYS A 508 -3.08 15.05 -4.86
N LEU A 509 -2.03 14.23 -4.99
CA LEU A 509 -1.57 13.69 -6.27
C LEU A 509 -2.64 12.85 -6.96
N MET A 510 -3.33 11.95 -6.24
CA MET A 510 -4.42 11.15 -6.82
C MET A 510 -5.56 12.04 -7.33
N ALA A 511 -5.95 13.07 -6.57
CA ALA A 511 -6.97 14.03 -7.00
C ALA A 511 -6.52 14.83 -8.24
N ASP A 512 -5.29 15.35 -8.24
CA ASP A 512 -4.70 16.10 -9.36
C ASP A 512 -4.64 15.26 -10.64
N LEU A 513 -4.28 13.98 -10.55
CA LEU A 513 -4.23 13.06 -11.68
C LEU A 513 -5.61 12.84 -12.33
N LEU A 514 -6.68 12.83 -11.53
CA LEU A 514 -8.07 12.65 -11.98
C LEU A 514 -8.77 13.96 -12.41
N GLY A 515 -8.21 15.12 -12.04
CA GLY A 515 -8.76 16.45 -12.30
C GLY A 515 -10.20 16.57 -11.83
N ASP A 516 -11.09 17.11 -12.67
CA ASP A 516 -12.54 17.27 -12.40
C ASP A 516 -13.32 15.97 -12.12
N SER A 517 -12.65 14.82 -12.00
CA SER A 517 -13.25 13.55 -11.60
C SER A 517 -13.00 13.20 -10.13
N ALA A 518 -12.28 14.05 -9.40
CA ALA A 518 -12.04 13.89 -7.97
C ALA A 518 -12.24 15.22 -7.24
N VAL A 519 -12.67 15.14 -5.99
CA VAL A 519 -12.70 16.25 -5.04
C VAL A 519 -11.80 15.88 -3.87
N LEU A 520 -10.81 16.72 -3.58
CA LEU A 520 -9.91 16.54 -2.45
C LEU A 520 -10.54 17.09 -1.17
N LEU A 521 -10.47 16.31 -0.10
CA LEU A 521 -10.78 16.72 1.26
C LEU A 521 -9.54 16.58 2.12
N LYS A 522 -9.12 17.70 2.71
CA LYS A 522 -8.03 17.75 3.68
C LYS A 522 -8.59 17.63 5.09
N GLN A 523 -8.21 16.59 5.83
CA GLN A 523 -8.49 16.50 7.26
C GLN A 523 -7.29 17.02 8.04
N ASP A 524 -7.47 18.06 8.86
CA ASP A 524 -6.39 18.67 9.65
C ASP A 524 -6.10 17.87 10.93
N GLY A 525 -5.76 16.60 10.74
CA GLY A 525 -5.50 15.61 11.78
C GLY A 525 -4.12 14.98 11.66
N PHE A 526 -3.75 14.29 12.74
CA PHE A 526 -2.67 13.32 12.80
C PHE A 526 -3.21 11.90 12.52
N GLY A 527 -2.30 10.94 12.40
CA GLY A 527 -2.66 9.53 12.30
C GLY A 527 -3.10 9.10 10.91
N HIS A 528 -3.21 7.78 10.75
CA HIS A 528 -3.36 7.16 9.45
C HIS A 528 -4.82 7.10 8.99
N SER A 529 -5.14 7.74 7.86
CA SER A 529 -6.48 7.91 7.27
C SER A 529 -7.47 8.72 8.12
N SER A 530 -8.61 9.07 7.53
CA SER A 530 -9.64 9.90 8.20
C SER A 530 -10.25 9.24 9.43
N LEU A 531 -10.07 7.92 9.59
CA LEU A 531 -10.58 7.14 10.72
C LEU A 531 -9.76 7.30 12.00
N ALA A 532 -8.51 7.78 11.91
CA ALA A 532 -7.61 7.87 13.06
C ALA A 532 -8.06 8.89 14.10
N GLU A 533 -8.69 9.99 13.66
CA GLU A 533 -9.20 11.04 14.53
C GLU A 533 -10.58 11.50 14.08
N LYS A 534 -11.45 11.75 15.06
CA LYS A 534 -12.85 12.08 14.78
C LYS A 534 -12.99 13.52 14.28
N SER A 535 -13.47 13.68 13.05
CA SER A 535 -13.98 14.95 12.53
C SER A 535 -15.46 14.83 12.16
N THR A 536 -16.33 15.56 12.86
CA THR A 536 -17.75 15.67 12.52
C THR A 536 -17.93 16.30 11.14
N CYS A 537 -17.05 17.23 10.75
CA CYS A 537 -17.04 17.83 9.41
C CYS A 537 -16.81 16.77 8.32
N THR A 538 -15.77 15.94 8.46
CA THR A 538 -15.47 14.85 7.51
C THR A 538 -16.62 13.84 7.46
N ILE A 539 -17.12 13.40 8.62
CA ILE A 539 -18.23 12.46 8.72
C ILE A 539 -19.49 13.00 8.03
N ASP A 540 -19.81 14.28 8.19
CA ASP A 540 -20.97 14.91 7.56
C ASP A 540 -20.84 14.95 6.03
N ILE A 541 -19.63 15.20 5.51
CA ILE A 541 -19.34 15.15 4.07
C ILE A 541 -19.52 13.73 3.54
N ILE A 542 -18.92 12.73 4.19
CA ILE A 542 -19.03 11.31 3.82
C ILE A 542 -20.50 10.88 3.84
N THR A 543 -21.24 11.24 4.90
CA THR A 543 -22.66 10.92 5.06
C THR A 543 -23.48 11.52 3.91
N LYS A 544 -23.27 12.79 3.58
CA LYS A 544 -23.98 13.46 2.47
C LYS A 544 -23.63 12.85 1.13
N TYR A 545 -22.35 12.60 0.88
CA TYR A 545 -21.87 12.01 -0.36
C TYR A 545 -22.50 10.63 -0.61
N PHE A 546 -22.49 9.72 0.37
CA PHE A 546 -23.17 8.44 0.19
C PHE A 546 -24.69 8.55 0.16
N LYS A 547 -25.28 9.58 0.78
CA LYS A 547 -26.73 9.78 0.80
C LYS A 547 -27.27 10.27 -0.54
N ASP A 548 -26.62 11.21 -1.20
CA ASP A 548 -27.17 11.87 -2.40
C ASP A 548 -26.13 12.32 -3.43
N GLY A 549 -24.86 11.95 -3.26
CA GLY A 549 -23.78 12.31 -4.16
C GLY A 549 -23.25 13.73 -3.96
N SER A 550 -23.69 14.46 -2.93
CA SER A 550 -23.18 15.80 -2.64
C SER A 550 -21.71 15.75 -2.23
N LEU A 551 -20.85 16.41 -3.01
CA LEU A 551 -19.45 16.65 -2.69
C LEU A 551 -19.25 18.11 -2.25
N PRO A 552 -18.19 18.41 -1.49
CA PRO A 552 -17.80 19.78 -1.18
C PRO A 552 -17.61 20.62 -2.45
N SER A 553 -17.93 21.91 -2.36
CA SER A 553 -17.71 22.87 -3.44
C SER A 553 -16.38 23.59 -3.27
N GLY A 554 -15.49 23.48 -4.25
CA GLY A 554 -14.19 24.15 -4.27
C GLY A 554 -13.03 23.21 -3.98
N ASP A 555 -11.83 23.65 -4.33
CA ASP A 555 -10.63 22.80 -4.39
C ASP A 555 -9.85 22.77 -3.04
N ASP A 556 -10.24 23.61 -2.08
CA ASP A 556 -9.56 23.81 -0.79
C ASP A 556 -10.41 23.39 0.43
N THR A 557 -11.22 22.33 0.29
CA THR A 557 -12.06 21.89 1.42
C THR A 557 -11.19 21.29 2.52
N GLN A 558 -11.21 21.92 3.70
CA GLN A 558 -10.54 21.46 4.91
C GLN A 558 -11.57 21.18 6.02
N CYS A 559 -11.39 20.07 6.73
CA CYS A 559 -12.14 19.72 7.94
C CYS A 559 -11.20 19.60 9.14
N GLU A 560 -11.54 20.31 10.21
CA GLU A 560 -10.84 20.23 11.50
C GLU A 560 -11.27 18.98 12.27
N ILE A 561 -10.40 18.50 13.16
CA ILE A 561 -10.75 17.49 14.17
C ILE A 561 -11.66 18.12 15.23
N ASP A 562 -12.60 17.34 15.77
CA ASP A 562 -13.51 17.84 16.80
C ASP A 562 -12.73 18.24 18.07
N ASP A 563 -13.10 19.38 18.68
CA ASP A 563 -12.53 19.82 19.99
C ASP A 563 -12.71 18.77 21.11
N SER A 564 -13.62 17.80 20.94
CA SER A 564 -13.81 16.69 21.88
C SER A 564 -12.71 15.63 21.82
N VAL A 565 -11.84 15.66 20.80
CA VAL A 565 -10.71 14.74 20.70
C VAL A 565 -9.59 15.24 21.61
N VAL A 566 -9.55 14.67 22.80
CA VAL A 566 -8.49 14.86 23.80
C VAL A 566 -7.42 13.80 23.57
N LEU A 567 -6.17 14.22 23.38
CA LEU A 567 -5.04 13.31 23.12
C LEU A 567 -4.48 12.68 24.40
N PHE A 568 -4.63 13.37 25.53
CA PHE A 568 -4.17 12.92 26.85
C PHE A 568 -5.33 13.06 27.86
N PRO A 569 -6.04 11.96 28.21
CA PRO A 569 -7.34 11.99 28.90
C PRO A 569 -7.39 12.71 30.25
N ASP A 570 -6.27 12.77 30.98
CA ASP A 570 -6.16 13.47 32.26
C ASP A 570 -5.72 14.95 32.08
N SER A 571 -5.97 15.53 30.91
CA SER A 571 -5.66 16.93 30.57
C SER A 571 -6.73 17.55 29.67
N ASP A 572 -6.63 18.87 29.43
CA ASP A 572 -7.46 19.58 28.44
C ASP A 572 -6.75 19.69 27.07
N VAL A 573 -5.75 18.84 26.80
CA VAL A 573 -4.97 18.88 25.56
C VAL A 573 -5.75 18.25 24.41
N THR A 574 -6.32 19.12 23.59
CA THR A 574 -7.00 18.74 22.35
C THR A 574 -6.03 18.68 21.17
N GLN A 575 -6.40 17.93 20.13
CA GLN A 575 -5.68 17.90 18.87
C GLN A 575 -5.50 19.31 18.27
N ALA A 576 -6.58 20.10 18.24
CA ALA A 576 -6.55 21.46 17.71
C ALA A 576 -5.59 22.36 18.50
N GLY A 577 -5.54 22.19 19.83
CA GLY A 577 -4.59 22.88 20.71
C GLY A 577 -3.14 22.55 20.37
N VAL A 578 -2.85 21.27 20.10
CA VAL A 578 -1.51 20.81 19.69
C VAL A 578 -1.10 21.39 18.34
N LYS A 579 -1.96 21.31 17.32
CA LYS A 579 -1.69 21.91 16.00
C LYS A 579 -1.46 23.42 16.09
N ALA A 580 -2.27 24.13 16.88
CA ALA A 580 -2.09 25.57 17.11
C ALA A 580 -0.73 25.89 17.75
N ASN A 581 -0.26 25.04 18.67
CA ASN A 581 1.04 25.18 19.29
C ASN A 581 2.20 24.96 18.29
N LEU A 582 2.11 23.91 17.47
CA LEU A 582 3.07 23.64 16.39
C LEU A 582 3.16 24.80 15.39
N LEU A 583 2.02 25.35 14.96
CA LEU A 583 1.98 26.50 14.05
C LEU A 583 2.59 27.76 14.68
N ALA A 584 2.32 28.00 15.98
CA ALA A 584 2.92 29.12 16.70
C ALA A 584 4.44 28.96 16.83
N ALA A 585 4.93 27.74 17.07
CA ALA A 585 6.35 27.45 17.11
C ALA A 585 7.01 27.71 15.75
N ALA A 586 6.42 27.23 14.65
CA ALA A 586 6.91 27.44 13.28
C ALA A 586 6.92 28.93 12.87
N GLY A 587 5.88 29.68 13.26
CA GLY A 587 5.82 31.13 13.02
C GLY A 587 6.91 31.90 13.79
N ASN A 588 7.24 31.47 15.01
CA ASN A 588 8.29 32.08 15.81
C ASN A 588 9.70 31.79 15.25
N THR A 589 9.96 30.58 14.72
CA THR A 589 11.21 30.26 14.01
C THR A 589 11.36 31.13 12.76
N ALA A 590 10.32 31.26 11.94
CA ALA A 590 10.34 32.13 10.76
C ALA A 590 10.61 33.62 11.10
N THR A 591 10.21 34.10 12.28
CA THR A 591 10.54 35.46 12.73
C THR A 591 11.94 35.60 13.35
N ASN A 592 12.48 34.52 13.91
CA ASN A 592 13.83 34.51 14.52
C ASN A 592 14.94 34.22 13.49
N ASP A 593 14.60 33.60 12.35
CA ASP A 593 15.52 33.33 11.23
C ASP A 593 15.73 34.54 10.29
N ALA A 594 15.20 35.72 10.63
CA ALA A 594 15.49 36.96 9.91
C ALA A 594 16.97 37.42 10.01
N ASN A 595 17.88 36.60 10.55
CA ASN A 595 19.33 36.79 10.56
C ASN A 595 20.15 35.51 10.31
N ALA A 596 19.59 34.46 9.70
CA ALA A 596 20.35 33.26 9.31
C ALA A 596 20.31 33.01 7.77
N SER A 597 21.49 33.17 7.15
CA SER A 597 22.08 32.63 5.88
C SER A 597 21.24 32.18 4.65
N PRO A 598 21.82 32.25 3.42
CA PRO A 598 21.13 32.33 2.11
C PRO A 598 20.69 30.98 1.51
N ILE A 599 19.90 30.20 2.25
CA ILE A 599 19.40 28.88 1.77
C ILE A 599 18.08 29.03 0.98
N ASP A 600 17.22 29.97 1.37
CA ASP A 600 15.95 30.26 0.65
C ASP A 600 16.16 30.83 -0.76
N GLU A 601 17.28 31.51 -1.00
CA GLU A 601 17.64 32.01 -2.33
C GLU A 601 18.20 30.87 -3.21
N GLN A 602 18.87 29.89 -2.61
CA GLN A 602 19.35 28.67 -3.29
C GLN A 602 18.20 27.72 -3.63
N LEU A 603 17.18 27.56 -2.78
CA LEU A 603 15.99 26.78 -3.13
C LEU A 603 15.24 27.40 -4.32
N LYS A 604 15.07 28.72 -4.35
CA LYS A 604 14.45 29.41 -5.50
C LYS A 604 15.26 29.28 -6.78
N ASP A 605 16.60 29.28 -6.69
CA ASP A 605 17.47 29.04 -7.85
C ASP A 605 17.39 27.58 -8.33
N VAL A 606 17.28 26.60 -7.42
CA VAL A 606 17.07 25.18 -7.74
C VAL A 606 15.69 24.94 -8.36
N GLU A 607 14.64 25.61 -7.88
CA GLU A 607 13.31 25.56 -8.48
C GLU A 607 13.27 26.20 -9.88
N SER A 608 13.98 27.32 -10.06
CA SER A 608 14.18 27.98 -11.36
C SER A 608 14.98 27.11 -12.34
N GLU A 609 16.02 26.40 -11.89
CA GLU A 609 16.74 25.43 -12.71
C GLU A 609 15.89 24.22 -13.06
N ARG A 610 15.10 23.68 -12.11
CA ARG A 610 14.13 22.60 -12.35
C ARG A 610 13.13 23.00 -13.44
N ASP A 611 12.61 24.21 -13.42
CA ASP A 611 11.65 24.71 -14.41
C ASP A 611 12.31 24.94 -15.79
N ARG A 612 13.57 25.38 -15.84
CA ARG A 612 14.36 25.46 -17.07
C ARG A 612 14.61 24.07 -17.66
N TYR A 613 14.96 23.08 -16.85
CA TYR A 613 15.13 21.69 -17.28
C TYR A 613 13.82 21.06 -17.78
N ARG A 614 12.71 21.35 -17.12
CA ARG A 614 11.38 20.90 -17.54
C ARG A 614 10.99 21.51 -18.89
N THR A 615 11.24 22.80 -19.08
CA THR A 615 11.00 23.51 -20.34
C THR A 615 11.91 23.01 -21.47
N ALA A 616 13.19 22.77 -21.17
CA ALA A 616 14.14 22.21 -22.13
C ALA A 616 13.77 20.77 -22.53
N THR A 617 13.34 19.95 -21.58
CA THR A 617 12.86 18.58 -21.84
C THR A 617 11.63 18.58 -22.74
N ILE A 618 10.66 19.46 -22.48
CA ILE A 618 9.47 19.63 -23.34
C ILE A 618 9.88 20.07 -24.77
N ALA A 619 10.83 21.00 -24.90
CA ALA A 619 11.32 21.45 -26.19
C ALA A 619 12.07 20.33 -26.97
N VAL A 620 12.88 19.52 -26.28
CA VAL A 620 13.58 18.37 -26.87
C VAL A 620 12.58 17.29 -27.29
N SER A 621 11.58 16.98 -26.47
CA SER A 621 10.50 16.04 -26.83
C SER A 621 9.68 16.52 -28.02
N ALA A 622 9.39 17.82 -28.11
CA ALA A 622 8.71 18.41 -29.26
C ALA A 622 9.57 18.32 -30.54
N ALA A 623 10.88 18.61 -30.45
CA ALA A 623 11.81 18.47 -31.57
C ALA A 623 11.94 17.00 -32.03
N ALA A 624 12.00 16.05 -31.10
CA ALA A 624 12.00 14.62 -31.39
C ALA A 624 10.70 14.18 -32.08
N GLY A 625 9.54 14.70 -31.65
CA GLY A 625 8.25 14.47 -32.30
C GLY A 625 8.21 14.99 -33.74
N VAL A 626 8.76 16.17 -34.01
CA VAL A 626 8.85 16.74 -35.37
C VAL A 626 9.78 15.91 -36.25
N LEU A 627 10.91 15.44 -35.72
CA LEU A 627 11.84 14.56 -36.44
C LEU A 627 11.20 13.20 -36.74
N LEU A 628 10.42 12.64 -35.82
CA LEU A 628 9.70 11.39 -36.02
C LEU A 628 8.62 11.53 -37.10
N LEU A 629 7.88 12.64 -37.11
CA LEU A 629 6.92 12.96 -38.17
C LEU A 629 7.59 13.14 -39.53
N ALA A 630 8.76 13.79 -39.58
CA ALA A 630 9.55 13.93 -40.80
C ALA A 630 10.07 12.58 -41.32
N LEU A 631 10.49 11.69 -40.41
CA LEU A 631 10.92 10.32 -40.73
C LEU A 631 9.76 9.50 -41.29
N ILE A 632 8.58 9.55 -40.65
CA ILE A 632 7.36 8.89 -41.13
C ILE A 632 6.96 9.42 -42.50
N ALA A 633 7.00 10.75 -42.72
CA ALA A 633 6.71 11.35 -44.01
C ALA A 633 7.71 10.89 -45.09
N SER A 634 8.99 10.74 -44.75
CA SER A 634 10.04 10.23 -45.65
C SER A 634 9.83 8.76 -46.00
N ILE A 635 9.46 7.93 -45.02
CA ILE A 635 9.11 6.51 -45.22
C ILE A 635 7.88 6.38 -46.12
N LEU A 636 6.83 7.17 -45.88
CA LEU A 636 5.62 7.17 -46.71
C LEU A 636 5.89 7.66 -48.13
N ARG A 637 6.79 8.64 -48.31
CA ARG A 637 7.23 9.10 -49.63
C ARG A 637 8.04 8.02 -50.36
N SER A 638 8.95 7.35 -49.66
CA SER A 638 9.72 6.21 -50.17
C SER A 638 8.82 5.04 -50.57
N ALA A 639 7.80 4.73 -49.76
CA ALA A 639 6.80 3.69 -50.07
C ALA A 639 5.94 4.05 -51.29
N ARG A 640 5.55 5.33 -51.43
CA ARG A 640 4.84 5.83 -52.63
C ARG A 640 5.69 5.74 -53.90
N GLU A 641 6.97 6.06 -53.82
CA GLU A 641 7.89 5.93 -54.97
C GLU A 641 8.13 4.46 -55.33
N ARG A 642 8.34 3.56 -54.35
CA ARG A 642 8.44 2.10 -54.62
C ARG A 642 7.20 1.52 -55.31
N ARG A 643 5.99 2.01 -54.96
CA ARG A 643 4.74 1.62 -55.64
C ARG A 643 4.65 2.13 -57.09
N LYS A 644 5.32 3.22 -57.46
CA LYS A 644 5.42 3.66 -58.86
C LYS A 644 6.33 2.74 -59.68
N TYR A 645 7.40 2.21 -59.09
CA TYR A 645 8.32 1.27 -59.76
C TYR A 645 7.77 -0.17 -59.85
N ALA A 646 6.93 -0.61 -58.90
CA ALA A 646 6.30 -1.93 -58.93
C ALA A 646 5.23 -2.10 -60.04
N ARG A 647 4.85 -1.03 -60.75
CA ARG A 647 3.89 -1.08 -61.86
C ARG A 647 4.52 -1.34 -63.24
N VAL A 648 5.84 -1.52 -63.32
CA VAL A 648 6.54 -1.81 -64.58
C VAL A 648 7.33 -3.11 -64.43
N LYS A 649 6.92 -4.11 -65.22
CA LYS A 649 7.50 -5.46 -65.43
C LYS A 649 7.11 -6.57 -64.45
N ASN A 650 6.12 -7.35 -64.88
CA ASN A 650 6.23 -8.80 -64.99
C ASN A 650 6.12 -9.13 -66.50
N PRO A 651 6.81 -10.15 -67.07
CA PRO A 651 6.57 -11.54 -66.67
C PRO A 651 7.78 -12.52 -66.78
N THR A 652 7.50 -13.77 -66.41
CA THR A 652 8.21 -15.05 -66.67
C THR A 652 9.38 -15.41 -65.76
N ARG A 653 9.22 -16.48 -64.94
CA ARG A 653 9.64 -17.86 -65.28
C ARG A 653 9.31 -18.84 -64.14
N GLU A 654 8.76 -19.99 -64.52
CA GLU A 654 8.59 -21.20 -63.71
C GLU A 654 9.95 -21.82 -63.31
N GLY A 655 9.94 -22.61 -62.24
CA GLY A 655 10.64 -23.89 -62.20
C GLY A 655 11.68 -24.08 -61.10
N ILE A 656 11.51 -25.22 -60.41
CA ILE A 656 12.50 -25.99 -59.62
C ILE A 656 12.53 -25.63 -58.13
N LEU A 657 11.95 -26.51 -57.29
CA LEU A 657 12.68 -27.32 -56.29
C LEU A 657 11.72 -28.42 -55.74
N ASP A 658 12.19 -29.66 -55.79
CA ASP A 658 11.70 -30.84 -55.06
C ASP A 658 12.93 -31.43 -54.29
N PRO A 659 12.81 -32.43 -53.42
CA PRO A 659 12.58 -32.33 -51.98
C PRO A 659 13.70 -33.00 -51.15
N ALA A 660 13.57 -33.04 -49.82
CA ALA A 660 13.64 -34.27 -48.99
C ALA A 660 14.23 -34.06 -47.57
N TRP A 661 13.65 -34.83 -46.64
CA TRP A 661 14.09 -35.21 -45.28
C TRP A 661 13.69 -34.33 -44.10
N LEU A 662 12.63 -34.77 -43.41
CA LEU A 662 12.18 -34.36 -42.09
C LEU A 662 12.11 -35.63 -41.22
N THR A 663 13.02 -35.76 -40.25
CA THR A 663 12.89 -36.59 -39.03
C THR A 663 13.87 -36.08 -37.96
N ASP A 664 13.30 -35.66 -36.83
CA ASP A 664 13.73 -35.65 -35.41
C ASP A 664 15.22 -35.57 -34.96
N ALA A 665 15.52 -34.49 -34.20
CA ALA A 665 16.25 -34.34 -32.90
C ALA A 665 17.68 -34.94 -32.65
N PRO A 666 18.46 -34.58 -31.59
CA PRO A 666 18.62 -33.35 -30.76
C PRO A 666 20.11 -32.95 -30.42
N SER A 667 20.32 -31.89 -29.60
CA SER A 667 21.31 -31.74 -28.48
C SER A 667 22.36 -30.58 -28.46
N ARG A 668 22.28 -29.83 -27.33
CA ARG A 668 23.25 -29.16 -26.42
C ARG A 668 24.70 -28.78 -26.80
N HIS A 669 25.08 -27.56 -26.40
CA HIS A 669 26.17 -27.10 -25.49
C HIS A 669 26.82 -25.79 -26.00
N SER A 670 26.64 -24.65 -25.33
CA SER A 670 27.38 -24.08 -24.18
C SER A 670 28.36 -22.98 -24.63
N PHE A 671 28.28 -21.78 -24.04
CA PHE A 671 29.45 -20.93 -23.78
C PHE A 671 29.15 -19.94 -22.65
N THR A 672 30.23 -19.62 -21.93
CA THR A 672 30.34 -19.28 -20.51
C THR A 672 30.51 -17.79 -20.19
N ASP A 673 30.27 -17.52 -18.90
CA ASP A 673 30.44 -16.35 -18.04
C ASP A 673 31.76 -15.54 -18.19
N PRO A 674 31.70 -14.20 -18.22
CA PRO A 674 32.83 -13.31 -18.02
C PRO A 674 32.79 -12.67 -16.62
N TYR A 675 33.68 -13.08 -15.70
CA TYR A 675 34.50 -12.27 -14.78
C TYR A 675 34.89 -13.10 -13.53
N ASP A 676 35.74 -14.10 -13.74
CA ASP A 676 36.64 -14.59 -12.68
C ASP A 676 38.05 -14.10 -13.02
N ASN A 677 38.55 -13.17 -12.20
CA ASN A 677 39.95 -12.74 -12.22
C ASN A 677 40.44 -12.78 -10.77
N THR A 678 41.06 -13.88 -10.40
CA THR A 678 41.99 -13.95 -9.26
C THR A 678 43.42 -13.88 -9.78
N TYR A 679 44.17 -12.91 -9.24
CA TYR A 679 45.61 -12.79 -9.39
C TYR A 679 46.31 -13.84 -8.51
N GLU A 680 47.18 -14.68 -9.09
CA GLU A 680 48.44 -15.09 -8.46
C GLU A 680 49.51 -15.46 -9.51
N LYS A 681 50.67 -14.79 -9.40
CA LYS A 681 52.04 -15.18 -9.83
C LYS A 681 52.24 -15.46 -11.33
N ARG A 682 53.03 -14.71 -12.11
CA ARG A 682 54.30 -14.00 -11.88
C ARG A 682 54.52 -12.96 -12.97
#